data_AF-A0A5D2LU64-F1
#
_entry.id   AF-A0A5D2LU64-F1
#
_cell.length_a   1.000
_cell.length_b   1.000
_cell.length_c   1.000
_cell.angle_alpha   90.00
_cell.angle_beta   90.00
_cell.angle_gamma   90.00
#
_symmetry.space_group_name_H-M   'P 1'
#
loop_
_entity.id
_entity.type
_entity.pdbx_description
1 polymer ?
#
loop_
_entity_poly.entity_id
_entity_poly.type
_entity_poly.pdbx_seq_one_letter_code
_entity_poly.pdbx_strand_id
1 'polypeptide(L)'
;MANRTGDLVEAVQEAHKIDVKALFGYASANVPGFPLSPSKFNLSQFGHGQSNPTYLMEVETGSGTVKRYVLRKKPPGKLLQSAHAVEREFQVLKALGDNTNVPVPKVFCLCNDPTVIGTAFYIMEYLEGRIFVDPSLPGVPPERRQAIYQATAKVLASLHSANIDAIGLGSYGRRDNYCKRQIERWFKQYLASTSEGKPERYPKMFELVDWLRKNIPPEDASGATGGLVHGDFRVDNVVFHPTEDRVIGILDWELSTIGNQMCDVAYSCMPYITQAGLGSDELVKGFEIIGIPEGIPTQAEFLAEYCLESGKAWPVSEWKFYVAFSLFRGASIYTGVYNRWLMGNASGGKRAEHAGRHAKSLVDSALDFISKKTVLPEQPPSVSRGSRQYGTENKAQGLPEGSGRFVPSKKIQELRNKLIQFMEVHIYPLENEFNKLARSDLRWTVHPEEERLKELAKKEGLWNLWIPFDSAARAKELIFNGSAHCTHDRLLGAGLSNLEYGYLCEIMGRSLWAPQIFNCGAPDTGNMEVLLRYGTKEQLNEWLVPLLEGKIRSAFAMTEPQVASSDATNIECSIKRQGDSYIINGTKWWTSGAMDPRCRILILMGKTDFTAPKHKQQSMILVDIKTPGICVKRPLTVFGFDDAPHGHAEVSFENVRVPAKNILLGEGRGFEIAQGRLGPGRLHHCMRLIGTAERGMQLMAERALNRKTFGKYIAQHGSFLSDFAKCRIELEQTRLLVLEAADQLDRLGNKKARGTIAMAKVAAPNMALKVLDRAIQVHGGAGVSSDTVLAHLWASARTLRIADGPDEVHLGTIAQLELRRAKL
;
A
#
# COMPACT_ATOMS: atom_id res chain seq x y z
N MET A 1 0.21 -14.55 -30.70
CA MET A 1 0.36 -13.11 -30.93
C MET A 1 -0.88 -12.41 -30.40
N ALA A 2 -0.76 -11.21 -29.84
CA ALA A 2 -1.91 -10.43 -29.38
C ALA A 2 -2.63 -9.82 -30.59
N ASN A 3 -3.96 -9.85 -30.59
CA ASN A 3 -4.74 -9.15 -31.60
C ASN A 3 -4.97 -7.72 -31.12
N ARG A 4 -4.78 -6.72 -31.99
CA ARG A 4 -5.22 -5.36 -31.65
C ARG A 4 -6.74 -5.34 -31.68
N THR A 5 -7.35 -4.53 -30.82
CA THR A 5 -8.81 -4.42 -30.79
C THR A 5 -9.40 -4.00 -32.13
N GLY A 6 -8.68 -3.21 -32.94
CA GLY A 6 -9.09 -2.81 -34.29
C GLY A 6 -9.03 -3.93 -35.34
N ASP A 7 -8.21 -4.96 -35.12
CA ASP A 7 -8.01 -6.05 -36.08
C ASP A 7 -9.05 -7.17 -35.92
N LEU A 8 -9.89 -7.09 -34.87
CA LEU A 8 -10.91 -8.09 -34.53
C LEU A 8 -12.25 -7.85 -35.24
N VAL A 9 -12.32 -6.87 -36.13
CA VAL A 9 -13.55 -6.50 -36.84
C VAL A 9 -13.67 -7.22 -38.18
N GLU A 10 -14.90 -7.60 -38.48
CA GLU A 10 -15.34 -8.24 -39.72
C GLU A 10 -16.49 -7.44 -40.33
N ALA A 11 -16.87 -7.80 -41.56
CA ALA A 11 -18.06 -7.25 -42.19
C ALA A 11 -19.32 -7.61 -41.37
N VAL A 12 -20.25 -6.67 -41.25
CA VAL A 12 -21.52 -6.91 -40.54
C VAL A 12 -22.29 -8.02 -41.24
N GLN A 13 -22.62 -9.08 -40.51
CA GLN A 13 -23.40 -10.20 -41.03
C GLN A 13 -24.81 -9.73 -41.44
N GLU A 14 -25.39 -10.33 -42.48
CA GLU A 14 -26.69 -9.89 -43.04
C GLU A 14 -27.81 -9.88 -41.99
N ALA A 15 -27.87 -10.92 -41.16
CA ALA A 15 -28.84 -11.05 -40.07
C ALA A 15 -28.66 -10.01 -38.94
N HIS A 16 -27.55 -9.27 -38.96
CA HIS A 16 -27.12 -8.32 -37.94
C HIS A 16 -27.04 -6.88 -38.47
N LYS A 17 -27.49 -6.61 -39.70
CA LYS A 17 -27.59 -5.25 -40.23
C LYS A 17 -28.57 -4.41 -39.41
N ILE A 18 -28.23 -3.13 -39.24
CA ILE A 18 -29.03 -2.15 -38.50
C ILE A 18 -29.18 -0.86 -39.31
N ASP A 19 -30.20 -0.07 -39.01
CA ASP A 19 -30.40 1.25 -39.62
C ASP A 19 -29.29 2.22 -39.16
N VAL A 20 -28.30 2.41 -40.03
CA VAL A 20 -27.13 3.25 -39.77
C VAL A 20 -27.51 4.72 -39.61
N LYS A 21 -28.55 5.20 -40.32
CA LYS A 21 -28.99 6.59 -40.27
C LYS A 21 -29.70 6.88 -38.94
N ALA A 22 -30.59 5.99 -38.52
CA ALA A 22 -31.28 6.09 -37.24
C ALA A 22 -30.27 6.01 -36.07
N LEU A 23 -29.31 5.09 -36.14
CA LEU A 23 -28.22 5.01 -35.17
C LEU A 23 -27.40 6.30 -35.09
N PHE A 24 -27.01 6.86 -36.23
CA PHE A 24 -26.24 8.11 -36.26
C PHE A 24 -27.01 9.27 -35.61
N GLY A 25 -28.30 9.42 -35.92
CA GLY A 25 -29.16 10.43 -35.32
C GLY A 25 -29.26 10.28 -33.81
N TYR A 26 -29.45 9.05 -33.32
CA TYR A 26 -29.49 8.77 -31.89
C TYR A 26 -28.15 9.07 -31.20
N ALA A 27 -27.04 8.60 -31.76
CA ALA A 27 -25.70 8.81 -31.20
C ALA A 27 -25.34 10.30 -31.13
N SER A 28 -25.66 11.06 -32.18
CA SER A 28 -25.44 12.51 -32.24
C SER A 28 -26.19 13.28 -31.15
N ALA A 29 -27.39 12.81 -30.78
CA ALA A 29 -28.20 13.44 -29.75
C ALA A 29 -27.80 13.03 -28.31
N ASN A 30 -27.28 11.81 -28.13
CA ASN A 30 -27.15 11.20 -26.79
C ASN A 30 -25.70 10.93 -26.34
N VAL A 31 -24.72 10.92 -27.25
CA VAL A 31 -23.31 10.68 -26.89
C VAL A 31 -22.58 12.03 -26.76
N PRO A 32 -22.07 12.39 -25.56
CA PRO A 32 -21.35 13.65 -25.37
C PRO A 32 -20.12 13.77 -26.29
N GLY A 33 -20.05 14.87 -27.04
CA GLY A 33 -18.91 15.15 -27.93
C GLY A 33 -18.86 14.31 -29.22
N PHE A 34 -19.97 13.65 -29.57
CA PHE A 34 -20.12 12.93 -30.83
C PHE A 34 -20.11 13.89 -32.03
N PRO A 35 -19.39 13.58 -33.13
CA PRO A 35 -19.35 14.48 -34.29
C PRO A 35 -20.71 14.62 -34.98
N LEU A 36 -21.21 15.86 -35.09
CA LEU A 36 -22.52 16.19 -35.68
C LEU A 36 -22.52 16.24 -37.21
N SER A 37 -21.36 16.43 -37.84
CA SER A 37 -21.21 16.53 -39.30
C SER A 37 -19.96 15.78 -39.78
N PRO A 38 -19.99 14.43 -39.75
CA PRO A 38 -18.87 13.63 -40.21
C PRO A 38 -18.78 13.62 -41.75
N SER A 39 -17.55 13.49 -42.26
CA SER A 39 -17.31 13.17 -43.67
C SER A 39 -17.62 11.70 -43.98
N LYS A 40 -17.47 10.81 -43.00
CA LYS A 40 -17.74 9.37 -43.12
C LYS A 40 -18.20 8.76 -41.79
N PHE A 41 -19.17 7.84 -41.85
CA PHE A 41 -19.60 7.04 -40.71
C PHE A 41 -19.66 5.57 -41.10
N ASN A 42 -18.75 4.76 -40.53
CA ASN A 42 -18.65 3.33 -40.83
C ASN A 42 -19.01 2.48 -39.61
N LEU A 43 -19.57 1.30 -39.89
CA LEU A 43 -19.90 0.30 -38.90
C LEU A 43 -19.29 -1.04 -39.30
N SER A 44 -18.52 -1.65 -38.41
CA SER A 44 -18.01 -3.02 -38.54
C SER A 44 -18.38 -3.85 -37.31
N GLN A 45 -18.42 -5.17 -37.45
CA GLN A 45 -18.83 -6.07 -36.37
C GLN A 45 -17.61 -6.76 -35.77
N PHE A 46 -17.53 -6.88 -34.44
CA PHE A 46 -16.46 -7.69 -33.85
C PHE A 46 -16.75 -9.19 -34.07
N GLY A 47 -15.77 -9.93 -34.62
CA GLY A 47 -15.89 -11.38 -34.86
C GLY A 47 -15.75 -12.23 -33.59
N HIS A 48 -15.19 -11.66 -32.53
CA HIS A 48 -14.97 -12.30 -31.22
C HIS A 48 -16.02 -11.82 -30.19
N GLY A 49 -16.58 -12.73 -29.37
CA GLY A 49 -17.64 -12.41 -28.39
C GLY A 49 -19.07 -12.67 -28.91
N GLN A 50 -19.44 -13.94 -29.06
CA GLN A 50 -20.58 -14.42 -29.86
C GLN A 50 -21.97 -14.28 -29.21
N SER A 51 -22.10 -13.73 -28.00
CA SER A 51 -23.40 -13.70 -27.30
C SER A 51 -24.24 -12.47 -27.65
N ASN A 52 -23.73 -11.26 -27.41
CA ASN A 52 -24.39 -10.01 -27.76
C ASN A 52 -23.68 -9.32 -28.93
N PRO A 53 -24.37 -9.05 -30.05
CA PRO A 53 -23.78 -8.37 -31.20
C PRO A 53 -23.12 -7.06 -30.80
N THR A 54 -21.82 -6.95 -31.10
CA THR A 54 -20.96 -5.83 -30.74
C THR A 54 -20.34 -5.24 -32.00
N TYR A 55 -20.35 -3.91 -32.14
CA TYR A 55 -19.98 -3.20 -33.36
C TYR A 55 -18.98 -2.08 -33.05
N LEU A 56 -18.02 -1.88 -33.94
CA LEU A 56 -17.15 -0.72 -33.97
C LEU A 56 -17.82 0.38 -34.83
N MET A 57 -17.99 1.55 -34.24
CA MET A 57 -18.46 2.77 -34.90
C MET A 57 -17.26 3.68 -35.16
N GLU A 58 -16.96 3.97 -36.43
CA GLU A 58 -15.91 4.93 -36.81
C GLU A 58 -16.53 6.17 -37.44
N VAL A 59 -16.27 7.32 -36.83
CA VAL A 59 -16.81 8.62 -37.23
C VAL A 59 -15.67 9.53 -37.66
N GLU A 60 -15.54 9.75 -38.97
CA GLU A 60 -14.52 10.62 -39.54
C GLU A 60 -15.03 12.06 -39.60
N THR A 61 -14.28 12.99 -39.03
CA THR A 61 -14.60 14.43 -39.04
C THR A 61 -14.08 15.11 -40.30
N GLY A 62 -14.61 16.30 -40.62
CA GLY A 62 -14.13 17.09 -41.76
C GLY A 62 -12.64 17.46 -41.72
N SER A 63 -11.97 17.34 -40.57
CA SER A 63 -10.52 17.51 -40.41
C SER A 63 -9.70 16.23 -40.62
N GLY A 64 -10.33 15.12 -41.04
CA GLY A 64 -9.68 13.82 -41.24
C GLY A 64 -9.42 13.03 -39.95
N THR A 65 -9.90 13.51 -38.80
CA THR A 65 -9.76 12.80 -37.51
C THR A 65 -10.86 11.76 -37.36
N VAL A 66 -10.50 10.50 -37.10
CA VAL A 66 -11.45 9.39 -36.85
C VAL A 66 -11.67 9.22 -35.34
N LYS A 67 -12.92 9.33 -34.90
CA LYS A 67 -13.34 8.96 -33.53
C LYS A 67 -13.97 7.57 -33.54
N ARG A 68 -13.66 6.75 -32.53
CA ARG A 68 -14.13 5.37 -32.40
C ARG A 68 -15.02 5.18 -31.17
N TYR A 69 -16.08 4.40 -31.34
CA TYR A 69 -17.03 4.01 -30.28
C TYR A 69 -17.42 2.56 -30.45
N VAL A 70 -17.95 1.93 -29.39
CA VAL A 70 -18.48 0.57 -29.46
C VAL A 70 -19.97 0.59 -29.17
N LEU A 71 -20.74 -0.08 -30.02
CA LEU A 71 -22.16 -0.35 -29.80
C LEU A 71 -22.34 -1.82 -29.43
N ARG A 72 -23.07 -2.10 -28.36
CA ARG A 72 -23.46 -3.46 -27.98
C ARG A 72 -24.98 -3.53 -27.84
N LYS A 73 -25.58 -4.50 -28.52
CA LYS A 73 -27.05 -4.64 -28.63
C LYS A 73 -27.51 -6.07 -28.35
N LYS A 74 -28.80 -6.24 -28.09
CA LYS A 74 -29.37 -7.59 -27.99
C LYS A 74 -29.40 -8.28 -29.37
N PRO A 75 -29.34 -9.62 -29.43
CA PRO A 75 -29.60 -10.36 -30.65
C PRO A 75 -31.03 -10.09 -31.17
N PRO A 76 -31.28 -10.19 -32.49
CA PRO A 76 -32.63 -10.12 -33.04
C PRO A 76 -33.46 -11.36 -32.65
N GLY A 77 -34.78 -11.24 -32.67
CA GLY A 77 -35.72 -12.37 -32.45
C GLY A 77 -36.26 -12.50 -31.02
N LYS A 78 -37.03 -13.57 -30.79
CA LYS A 78 -37.66 -13.85 -29.48
C LYS A 78 -36.66 -14.48 -28.53
N LEU A 79 -36.21 -13.72 -27.54
CA LEU A 79 -35.19 -14.14 -26.58
C LEU A 79 -35.81 -14.79 -25.33
N LEU A 80 -35.07 -15.66 -24.67
CA LEU A 80 -35.43 -16.20 -23.35
C LEU A 80 -35.44 -15.09 -22.31
N GLN A 81 -36.36 -15.18 -21.34
CA GLN A 81 -36.48 -14.19 -20.26
C GLN A 81 -35.15 -14.08 -19.49
N SER A 82 -34.62 -12.86 -19.36
CA SER A 82 -33.35 -12.54 -18.70
C SER A 82 -32.07 -12.98 -19.43
N ALA A 83 -32.16 -13.52 -20.66
CA ALA A 83 -31.00 -13.71 -21.52
C ALA A 83 -30.68 -12.39 -22.27
N HIS A 84 -29.40 -12.16 -22.58
CA HIS A 84 -28.97 -11.00 -23.38
C HIS A 84 -29.43 -9.63 -22.81
N ALA A 85 -29.41 -9.48 -21.48
CA ALA A 85 -29.88 -8.26 -20.81
C ALA A 85 -28.83 -7.14 -20.85
N VAL A 86 -28.63 -6.53 -22.03
CA VAL A 86 -27.64 -5.44 -22.23
C VAL A 86 -27.87 -4.23 -21.32
N GLU A 87 -29.10 -4.01 -20.82
CA GLU A 87 -29.40 -2.98 -19.82
C GLU A 87 -28.69 -3.24 -18.50
N ARG A 88 -28.59 -4.51 -18.09
CA ARG A 88 -27.85 -4.91 -16.88
C ARG A 88 -26.35 -4.73 -17.06
N GLU A 89 -25.83 -5.03 -18.26
CA GLU A 89 -24.42 -4.75 -18.61
C GLU A 89 -24.13 -3.25 -18.52
N PHE A 90 -24.99 -2.40 -19.08
CA PHE A 90 -24.87 -0.95 -18.95
C PHE A 90 -24.89 -0.49 -17.49
N GLN A 91 -25.78 -1.05 -16.65
CA GLN A 91 -25.88 -0.70 -15.23
C GLN A 91 -24.58 -1.00 -14.48
N VAL A 92 -24.00 -2.19 -14.62
CA VAL A 92 -22.77 -2.56 -13.92
C VAL A 92 -21.56 -1.78 -14.43
N LEU A 93 -21.45 -1.59 -15.75
CA LEU A 93 -20.39 -0.78 -16.36
C LEU A 93 -20.42 0.66 -15.87
N LYS A 94 -21.62 1.27 -15.83
CA LYS A 94 -21.80 2.62 -15.31
C LYS A 94 -21.45 2.72 -13.84
N ALA A 95 -21.97 1.81 -13.02
CA ALA A 95 -21.70 1.80 -11.58
C ALA A 95 -20.21 1.68 -11.26
N LEU A 96 -19.50 0.79 -11.97
CA LEU A 96 -18.05 0.62 -11.80
C LEU A 96 -17.27 1.83 -12.31
N GLY A 97 -17.57 2.31 -13.52
CA GLY A 97 -16.83 3.41 -14.14
C GLY A 97 -17.01 4.76 -13.43
N ASP A 98 -18.19 5.02 -12.87
CA ASP A 98 -18.49 6.28 -12.19
C ASP A 98 -17.98 6.32 -10.74
N ASN A 99 -17.81 5.15 -10.09
CA ASN A 99 -17.61 5.08 -8.63
C ASN A 99 -16.36 4.28 -8.19
N THR A 100 -15.60 3.68 -9.11
CA THR A 100 -14.44 2.84 -8.77
C THR A 100 -13.27 3.05 -9.74
N ASN A 101 -12.11 2.48 -9.40
CA ASN A 101 -10.95 2.40 -10.30
C ASN A 101 -10.90 1.07 -11.10
N VAL A 102 -11.96 0.26 -11.07
CA VAL A 102 -12.00 -0.98 -11.85
C VAL A 102 -11.98 -0.63 -13.34
N PRO A 103 -11.04 -1.17 -14.14
CA PRO A 103 -10.92 -0.80 -15.54
C PRO A 103 -12.09 -1.34 -16.34
N VAL A 104 -13.02 -0.46 -16.71
CA VAL A 104 -14.18 -0.75 -17.57
C VAL A 104 -14.32 0.35 -18.62
N PRO A 105 -14.81 0.03 -19.84
CA PRO A 105 -15.06 1.04 -20.85
C PRO A 105 -16.13 2.02 -20.35
N LYS A 106 -15.91 3.32 -20.57
CA LYS A 106 -16.94 4.33 -20.24
C LYS A 106 -18.19 4.10 -21.08
N VAL A 107 -19.34 3.94 -20.44
CA VAL A 107 -20.64 3.89 -21.13
C VAL A 107 -21.22 5.30 -21.29
N PHE A 108 -21.72 5.61 -22.49
CA PHE A 108 -22.23 6.94 -22.82
C PHE A 108 -23.75 7.03 -22.71
N CYS A 109 -24.48 6.10 -23.33
CA CYS A 109 -25.95 6.12 -23.36
C CYS A 109 -26.53 4.71 -23.53
N LEU A 110 -27.74 4.51 -23.03
CA LEU A 110 -28.56 3.31 -23.18
C LEU A 110 -29.85 3.66 -23.92
N CYS A 111 -30.16 2.94 -25.00
CA CYS A 111 -31.39 3.03 -25.74
C CYS A 111 -32.25 1.79 -25.50
N ASN A 112 -33.46 2.00 -24.98
CA ASN A 112 -34.48 0.95 -24.83
C ASN A 112 -35.58 1.04 -25.90
N ASP A 113 -35.50 2.01 -26.80
CA ASP A 113 -36.49 2.22 -27.86
C ASP A 113 -36.15 1.31 -29.05
N PRO A 114 -36.93 0.24 -29.29
CA PRO A 114 -36.66 -0.67 -30.40
C PRO A 114 -36.90 -0.02 -31.77
N THR A 115 -37.54 1.16 -31.85
CA THR A 115 -37.77 1.84 -33.12
C THR A 115 -36.50 2.44 -33.72
N VAL A 116 -35.42 2.58 -32.93
CA VAL A 116 -34.15 3.16 -33.41
C VAL A 116 -33.35 2.17 -34.25
N ILE A 117 -33.04 0.96 -33.73
CA ILE A 117 -32.29 -0.08 -34.48
C ILE A 117 -32.87 -1.49 -34.32
N GLY A 118 -34.15 -1.60 -33.95
CA GLY A 118 -34.87 -2.87 -33.80
C GLY A 118 -34.75 -3.54 -32.44
N THR A 119 -33.83 -3.09 -31.57
CA THR A 119 -33.60 -3.71 -30.26
C THR A 119 -32.87 -2.76 -29.30
N ALA A 120 -32.86 -3.09 -28.01
CA ALA A 120 -32.14 -2.31 -27.00
C ALA A 120 -30.62 -2.42 -27.20
N PHE A 121 -29.91 -1.31 -26.97
CA PHE A 121 -28.47 -1.21 -27.15
C PHE A 121 -27.88 -0.11 -26.27
N TYR A 122 -26.57 -0.18 -26.03
CA TYR A 122 -25.82 0.92 -25.44
C TYR A 122 -24.56 1.22 -26.24
N ILE A 123 -24.08 2.46 -26.10
CA ILE A 123 -22.83 2.94 -26.71
C ILE A 123 -21.81 3.16 -25.61
N MET A 124 -20.60 2.69 -25.83
CA MET A 124 -19.47 2.82 -24.91
C MET A 124 -18.18 3.23 -25.63
N GLU A 125 -17.18 3.53 -24.83
CA GLU A 125 -15.82 3.83 -25.26
C GLU A 125 -15.20 2.66 -26.03
N TYR A 126 -14.52 3.01 -27.12
CA TYR A 126 -13.62 2.08 -27.78
C TYR A 126 -12.26 2.10 -27.09
N LEU A 127 -11.85 0.97 -26.53
CA LEU A 127 -10.53 0.80 -25.92
C LEU A 127 -9.53 0.36 -26.98
N GLU A 128 -8.63 1.26 -27.35
CA GLU A 128 -7.50 0.94 -28.23
C GLU A 128 -6.47 0.13 -27.43
N GLY A 129 -6.33 -1.16 -27.76
CA GLY A 129 -5.58 -2.10 -26.92
C GLY A 129 -5.24 -3.42 -27.62
N ARG A 130 -4.82 -4.39 -26.81
CA ARG A 130 -4.45 -5.76 -27.20
C ARG A 130 -5.29 -6.78 -26.44
N ILE A 131 -5.72 -7.84 -27.12
CA ILE A 131 -6.38 -9.00 -26.50
C ILE A 131 -5.55 -10.25 -26.78
N PHE A 132 -5.32 -11.05 -25.74
CA PHE A 132 -4.62 -12.32 -25.83
C PHE A 132 -5.64 -13.47 -25.83
N VAL A 133 -6.06 -13.88 -27.03
CA VAL A 133 -7.04 -14.96 -27.20
C VAL A 133 -6.48 -16.32 -26.75
N ASP A 134 -5.18 -16.52 -26.92
CA ASP A 134 -4.49 -17.72 -26.46
C ASP A 134 -3.85 -17.47 -25.08
N PRO A 135 -4.27 -18.19 -24.02
CA PRO A 135 -3.74 -18.00 -22.67
C PRO A 135 -2.27 -18.40 -22.52
N SER A 136 -1.68 -19.12 -23.49
CA SER A 136 -0.23 -19.39 -23.50
C SER A 136 0.64 -18.19 -23.90
N LEU A 137 -0.01 -17.09 -24.34
CA LEU A 137 0.63 -15.83 -24.72
C LEU A 137 1.76 -16.02 -25.78
N PRO A 138 1.49 -16.66 -26.93
CA PRO A 138 2.52 -16.99 -27.91
C PRO A 138 3.12 -15.73 -28.52
N GLY A 139 4.45 -15.69 -28.59
CA GLY A 139 5.23 -14.53 -29.05
C GLY A 139 5.46 -13.45 -27.99
N VAL A 140 4.97 -13.63 -26.76
CA VAL A 140 5.30 -12.75 -25.63
C VAL A 140 6.53 -13.32 -24.89
N PRO A 141 7.54 -12.49 -24.58
CA PRO A 141 8.68 -12.91 -23.75
C PRO A 141 8.27 -13.39 -22.35
N PRO A 142 8.97 -14.36 -21.75
CA PRO A 142 8.62 -14.92 -20.43
C PRO A 142 8.36 -13.86 -19.34
N GLU A 143 9.22 -12.84 -19.22
CA GLU A 143 9.09 -11.79 -18.21
C GLU A 143 7.80 -10.97 -18.37
N ARG A 144 7.31 -10.82 -19.61
CA ARG A 144 6.05 -10.11 -19.90
C ARG A 144 4.83 -10.99 -19.69
N ARG A 145 4.93 -12.32 -19.88
CA ARG A 145 3.84 -13.26 -19.57
C ARG A 145 3.48 -13.22 -18.09
N GLN A 146 4.49 -13.14 -17.23
CA GLN A 146 4.29 -13.04 -15.78
C GLN A 146 3.54 -11.76 -15.43
N ALA A 147 3.96 -10.62 -15.99
CA ALA A 147 3.31 -9.33 -15.76
C ALA A 147 1.85 -9.33 -16.23
N ILE A 148 1.54 -9.94 -17.38
CA ILE A 148 0.17 -10.06 -17.91
C ILE A 148 -0.73 -10.85 -16.95
N TYR A 149 -0.29 -12.01 -16.48
CA TYR A 149 -1.06 -12.82 -15.53
C TYR A 149 -1.22 -12.15 -14.17
N GLN A 150 -0.18 -11.46 -13.67
CA GLN A 150 -0.26 -10.66 -12.45
C GLN A 150 -1.23 -9.49 -12.59
N ALA A 151 -1.20 -8.77 -13.71
CA ALA A 151 -2.16 -7.69 -14.00
C ALA A 151 -3.61 -8.23 -14.05
N THR A 152 -3.80 -9.42 -14.63
CA THR A 152 -5.09 -10.12 -14.67
C THR A 152 -5.59 -10.45 -13.25
N ALA A 153 -4.74 -11.01 -12.38
CA ALA A 153 -5.08 -11.31 -10.99
C ALA A 153 -5.43 -10.05 -10.18
N LYS A 154 -4.64 -8.97 -10.33
CA LYS A 154 -4.86 -7.68 -9.66
C LYS A 154 -6.19 -7.04 -10.04
N VAL A 155 -6.54 -7.10 -11.32
CA VAL A 155 -7.80 -6.53 -11.82
C VAL A 155 -8.99 -7.34 -11.34
N LEU A 156 -8.87 -8.68 -11.28
CA LEU A 156 -9.89 -9.52 -10.68
C LEU A 156 -10.08 -9.21 -9.18
N ALA A 157 -8.98 -9.03 -8.44
CA ALA A 157 -9.03 -8.61 -7.04
C ALA A 157 -9.67 -7.22 -6.87
N SER A 158 -9.33 -6.26 -7.73
CA SER A 158 -9.92 -4.92 -7.74
C SER A 158 -11.42 -4.95 -8.05
N LEU A 159 -11.87 -5.83 -8.96
CA LEU A 159 -13.28 -6.06 -9.20
C LEU A 159 -13.96 -6.58 -7.93
N HIS A 160 -13.33 -7.54 -7.26
CA HIS A 160 -13.92 -8.18 -6.09
C HIS A 160 -13.90 -7.32 -4.82
N SER A 161 -13.07 -6.28 -4.75
CA SER A 161 -13.06 -5.33 -3.65
C SER A 161 -14.12 -4.23 -3.76
N ALA A 162 -14.84 -4.13 -4.89
CA ALA A 162 -15.88 -3.13 -5.10
C ALA A 162 -17.04 -3.31 -4.10
N ASN A 163 -17.34 -2.25 -3.34
CA ASN A 163 -18.48 -2.24 -2.43
C ASN A 163 -19.78 -2.05 -3.23
N ILE A 164 -20.47 -3.16 -3.50
CA ILE A 164 -21.70 -3.22 -4.30
C ILE A 164 -22.82 -2.32 -3.80
N ASP A 165 -22.94 -2.07 -2.49
CA ASP A 165 -23.97 -1.17 -1.97
C ASP A 165 -23.61 0.28 -2.23
N ALA A 166 -22.36 0.65 -1.99
CA ALA A 166 -21.86 2.01 -2.18
C ALA A 166 -21.94 2.46 -3.65
N ILE A 167 -21.81 1.53 -4.60
CA ILE A 167 -21.87 1.82 -6.05
C ILE A 167 -23.26 1.61 -6.67
N GLY A 168 -24.30 1.38 -5.85
CA GLY A 168 -25.68 1.27 -6.33
C GLY A 168 -26.05 -0.07 -6.99
N LEU A 169 -25.28 -1.14 -6.72
CA LEU A 169 -25.52 -2.50 -7.19
C LEU A 169 -26.07 -3.44 -6.11
N GLY A 170 -26.52 -2.93 -4.95
CA GLY A 170 -27.03 -3.77 -3.85
C GLY A 170 -28.19 -4.70 -4.23
N SER A 171 -29.01 -4.33 -5.22
CA SER A 171 -30.13 -5.13 -5.75
C SER A 171 -29.80 -5.88 -7.06
N TYR A 172 -28.53 -5.87 -7.50
CA TYR A 172 -28.12 -6.44 -8.78
C TYR A 172 -28.26 -7.97 -8.84
N GLY A 173 -28.20 -8.66 -7.70
CA GLY A 173 -28.33 -10.10 -7.56
C GLY A 173 -28.55 -10.52 -6.10
N ARG A 174 -28.68 -11.82 -5.84
CA ARG A 174 -28.82 -12.36 -4.47
C ARG A 174 -27.45 -12.76 -3.91
N ARG A 175 -27.18 -12.40 -2.65
CA ARG A 175 -25.88 -12.61 -2.00
C ARG A 175 -25.64 -14.03 -1.52
N ASP A 176 -26.66 -14.61 -0.90
CA ASP A 176 -26.65 -15.95 -0.31
C ASP A 176 -26.70 -17.04 -1.39
N ASN A 177 -26.41 -18.29 -1.06
CA ASN A 177 -26.66 -19.50 -1.84
C ASN A 177 -26.30 -19.41 -3.33
N TYR A 178 -25.23 -18.69 -3.68
CA TYR A 178 -24.87 -18.47 -5.09
C TYR A 178 -24.49 -19.78 -5.77
N CYS A 179 -23.53 -20.51 -5.23
CA CYS A 179 -23.09 -21.78 -5.78
C CYS A 179 -24.24 -22.78 -5.84
N LYS A 180 -25.04 -22.89 -4.78
CA LYS A 180 -26.24 -23.74 -4.75
C LYS A 180 -27.21 -23.44 -5.90
N ARG A 181 -27.57 -22.17 -6.09
CA ARG A 181 -28.49 -21.78 -7.17
C ARG A 181 -27.90 -22.03 -8.55
N GLN A 182 -26.60 -21.79 -8.74
CA GLN A 182 -25.95 -22.01 -10.01
C GLN A 182 -25.87 -23.50 -10.36
N ILE A 183 -25.60 -24.38 -9.39
CA ILE A 183 -25.62 -25.84 -9.60
C ILE A 183 -26.98 -26.26 -10.17
N GLU A 184 -28.07 -25.89 -9.50
CA GLU A 184 -29.42 -26.27 -9.94
C GLU A 184 -29.80 -25.66 -11.29
N ARG A 185 -29.40 -24.40 -11.54
CA ARG A 185 -29.67 -23.72 -12.82
C ARG A 185 -28.98 -24.42 -13.98
N TRP A 186 -27.67 -24.67 -13.87
CA TRP A 186 -26.89 -25.30 -14.94
C TRP A 186 -27.27 -26.77 -15.11
N PHE A 187 -27.57 -27.48 -14.04
CA PHE A 187 -28.03 -28.86 -14.13
C PHE A 187 -29.40 -28.98 -14.82
N LYS A 188 -30.32 -28.06 -14.51
CA LYS A 188 -31.59 -27.98 -15.24
C LYS A 188 -31.38 -27.72 -16.74
N GLN A 189 -30.42 -26.87 -17.10
CA GLN A 189 -30.06 -26.61 -18.49
C GLN A 189 -29.42 -27.83 -19.18
N TYR A 190 -28.57 -28.57 -18.46
CA TYR A 190 -28.02 -29.84 -18.92
C TYR A 190 -29.14 -30.85 -19.20
N LEU A 191 -30.04 -31.07 -18.24
CA LEU A 191 -31.19 -31.98 -18.41
C LEU A 191 -32.08 -31.58 -19.58
N ALA A 192 -32.34 -30.28 -19.78
CA ALA A 192 -33.10 -29.78 -20.92
C ALA A 192 -32.39 -30.04 -22.26
N SER A 193 -31.07 -30.21 -22.25
CA SER A 193 -30.23 -30.49 -23.42
C SER A 193 -29.96 -32.00 -23.61
N THR A 194 -30.43 -32.86 -22.71
CA THR A 194 -30.17 -34.32 -22.74
C THR A 194 -31.45 -35.13 -22.44
N SER A 195 -31.96 -35.83 -23.44
CA SER A 195 -33.16 -36.67 -23.36
C SER A 195 -33.26 -37.58 -24.59
N GLU A 196 -34.32 -38.38 -24.68
CA GLU A 196 -34.69 -39.05 -25.93
C GLU A 196 -34.85 -38.02 -27.06
N GLY A 197 -34.24 -38.29 -28.23
CA GLY A 197 -34.14 -37.35 -29.35
C GLY A 197 -33.10 -36.23 -29.21
N LYS A 198 -32.26 -36.27 -28.18
CA LYS A 198 -31.18 -35.30 -27.87
C LYS A 198 -29.88 -36.04 -27.52
N PRO A 199 -28.76 -35.34 -27.26
CA PRO A 199 -27.55 -35.99 -26.77
C PRO A 199 -27.80 -36.90 -25.56
N GLU A 200 -27.18 -38.08 -25.56
CA GLU A 200 -27.27 -39.03 -24.47
C GLU A 200 -26.74 -38.44 -23.16
N ARG A 201 -27.42 -38.76 -22.06
CA ARG A 201 -26.99 -38.38 -20.71
C ARG A 201 -25.67 -39.08 -20.37
N TYR A 202 -24.77 -38.34 -19.75
CA TYR A 202 -23.48 -38.87 -19.32
C TYR A 202 -23.55 -39.20 -17.82
N PRO A 203 -23.47 -40.48 -17.41
CA PRO A 203 -23.68 -40.88 -16.00
C PRO A 203 -22.80 -40.13 -15.00
N LYS A 204 -21.53 -39.90 -15.35
CA LYS A 204 -20.58 -39.15 -14.54
C LYS A 204 -20.98 -37.69 -14.27
N MET A 205 -21.82 -37.07 -15.11
CA MET A 205 -22.35 -35.73 -14.84
C MET A 205 -23.22 -35.73 -13.58
N PHE A 206 -24.01 -36.79 -13.37
CA PHE A 206 -24.87 -36.93 -12.20
C PHE A 206 -24.02 -37.13 -10.93
N GLU A 207 -22.98 -37.97 -11.02
CA GLU A 207 -22.00 -38.14 -9.94
C GLU A 207 -21.35 -36.81 -9.54
N LEU A 208 -20.89 -36.02 -10.52
CA LEU A 208 -20.30 -34.70 -10.28
C LEU A 208 -21.29 -33.74 -9.61
N VAL A 209 -22.54 -33.71 -10.05
CA VAL A 209 -23.59 -32.85 -9.47
C VAL A 209 -23.90 -33.25 -8.03
N ASP A 210 -24.02 -34.55 -7.76
CA ASP A 210 -24.27 -35.05 -6.41
C ASP A 210 -23.10 -34.74 -5.48
N TRP A 211 -21.86 -34.83 -5.98
CA TRP A 211 -20.68 -34.39 -5.23
C TRP A 211 -20.73 -32.89 -4.95
N LEU A 212 -21.00 -32.05 -5.95
CA LEU A 212 -21.10 -30.59 -5.79
C LEU A 212 -22.16 -30.21 -4.76
N ARG A 213 -23.36 -30.81 -4.81
CA ARG A 213 -24.44 -30.55 -3.84
C ARG A 213 -24.04 -30.84 -2.39
N LYS A 214 -23.20 -31.85 -2.16
CA LYS A 214 -22.73 -32.27 -0.83
C LYS A 214 -21.56 -31.44 -0.31
N ASN A 215 -20.82 -30.76 -1.19
CA ASN A 215 -19.56 -30.07 -0.86
C ASN A 215 -19.64 -28.55 -1.06
N ILE A 216 -20.84 -27.95 -1.04
CA ILE A 216 -21.01 -26.51 -1.15
C ILE A 216 -20.29 -25.82 0.03
N PRO A 217 -19.42 -24.83 -0.22
CA PRO A 217 -18.70 -24.12 0.84
C PRO A 217 -19.67 -23.47 1.84
N PRO A 218 -19.45 -23.62 3.16
CA PRO A 218 -20.36 -23.10 4.17
C PRO A 218 -20.63 -21.59 4.05
N GLU A 219 -19.64 -20.82 3.59
CA GLU A 219 -19.75 -19.38 3.41
C GLU A 219 -20.79 -18.98 2.34
N ASP A 220 -21.07 -19.86 1.37
CA ASP A 220 -22.05 -19.61 0.30
C ASP A 220 -23.45 -19.35 0.87
N ALA A 221 -23.85 -20.08 1.92
CA ALA A 221 -25.18 -19.99 2.50
C ALA A 221 -25.48 -18.61 3.15
N SER A 222 -24.47 -17.97 3.73
CA SER A 222 -24.64 -16.74 4.50
C SER A 222 -24.78 -15.48 3.62
N GLY A 223 -24.20 -15.50 2.43
CA GLY A 223 -24.04 -14.31 1.59
C GLY A 223 -23.13 -13.23 2.19
N ALA A 224 -22.50 -13.47 3.34
CA ALA A 224 -21.64 -12.51 4.03
C ALA A 224 -20.39 -12.15 3.21
N THR A 225 -19.91 -13.07 2.38
CA THR A 225 -18.81 -12.87 1.42
C THR A 225 -19.29 -12.60 -0.01
N GLY A 226 -20.61 -12.40 -0.19
CA GLY A 226 -21.25 -12.18 -1.47
C GLY A 226 -20.92 -10.79 -2.03
N GLY A 227 -20.25 -10.76 -3.16
CA GLY A 227 -19.86 -9.52 -3.86
C GLY A 227 -20.11 -9.62 -5.37
N LEU A 228 -19.63 -8.65 -6.13
CA LEU A 228 -19.80 -8.65 -7.59
C LEU A 228 -18.98 -9.80 -8.20
N VAL A 229 -19.66 -10.64 -8.99
CA VAL A 229 -19.11 -11.76 -9.76
C VAL A 229 -19.26 -11.39 -11.24
N HIS A 230 -18.18 -11.46 -12.00
CA HIS A 230 -18.15 -11.27 -13.45
C HIS A 230 -18.85 -12.43 -14.17
N GLY A 231 -18.55 -13.66 -13.74
CA GLY A 231 -19.12 -14.89 -14.30
C GLY A 231 -18.39 -15.40 -15.54
N ASP A 232 -17.55 -14.60 -16.19
CA ASP A 232 -16.75 -15.03 -17.36
C ASP A 232 -15.32 -14.47 -17.37
N PHE A 233 -14.72 -14.23 -16.20
CA PHE A 233 -13.44 -13.54 -16.11
C PHE A 233 -12.27 -14.45 -16.54
N ARG A 234 -11.58 -14.05 -17.61
CA ARG A 234 -10.42 -14.75 -18.19
C ARG A 234 -9.49 -13.76 -18.88
N VAL A 235 -8.26 -14.17 -19.18
CA VAL A 235 -7.24 -13.32 -19.84
C VAL A 235 -7.63 -12.87 -21.24
N ASP A 236 -8.45 -13.65 -21.95
CA ASP A 236 -8.99 -13.32 -23.27
C ASP A 236 -10.19 -12.35 -23.22
N ASN A 237 -10.78 -12.14 -22.04
CA ASN A 237 -11.90 -11.22 -21.79
C ASN A 237 -11.47 -9.89 -21.16
N VAL A 238 -10.17 -9.58 -21.20
CA VAL A 238 -9.63 -8.29 -20.77
C VAL A 238 -8.83 -7.64 -21.89
N VAL A 239 -8.91 -6.31 -21.97
CA VAL A 239 -8.14 -5.50 -22.91
C VAL A 239 -6.89 -5.01 -22.21
N PHE A 240 -5.72 -5.31 -22.78
CA PHE A 240 -4.45 -4.76 -22.34
C PHE A 240 -4.12 -3.49 -23.12
N HIS A 241 -3.30 -2.62 -22.52
CA HIS A 241 -2.78 -1.44 -23.19
C HIS A 241 -2.04 -1.81 -24.51
N PRO A 242 -2.04 -0.96 -25.56
CA PRO A 242 -1.37 -1.25 -26.83
C PRO A 242 0.11 -1.63 -26.71
N THR A 243 0.80 -1.05 -25.73
CA THR A 243 2.25 -1.21 -25.53
C THR A 243 2.63 -1.80 -24.18
N GLU A 244 1.83 -1.56 -23.14
CA GLU A 244 2.11 -1.92 -21.74
C GLU A 244 1.34 -3.17 -21.32
N ASP A 245 1.84 -3.88 -20.31
CA ASP A 245 1.22 -5.11 -19.78
C ASP A 245 0.26 -4.81 -18.62
N ARG A 246 -0.54 -3.76 -18.76
CA ARG A 246 -1.62 -3.39 -17.84
C ARG A 246 -2.98 -3.56 -18.53
N VAL A 247 -3.98 -3.96 -17.76
CA VAL A 247 -5.37 -4.05 -18.21
C VAL A 247 -6.00 -2.65 -18.23
N ILE A 248 -6.72 -2.34 -19.30
CA ILE A 248 -7.44 -1.09 -19.51
C ILE A 248 -8.95 -1.29 -19.65
N GLY A 249 -9.43 -2.54 -19.72
CA GLY A 249 -10.87 -2.83 -19.71
C GLY A 249 -11.18 -4.29 -19.45
N ILE A 250 -12.24 -4.55 -18.66
CA ILE A 250 -12.88 -5.85 -18.52
C ILE A 250 -14.10 -5.90 -19.45
N LEU A 251 -14.19 -6.95 -20.26
CA LEU A 251 -15.24 -7.14 -21.26
C LEU A 251 -16.21 -8.26 -20.87
N ASP A 252 -17.35 -8.29 -21.55
CA ASP A 252 -18.36 -9.36 -21.49
C ASP A 252 -19.06 -9.56 -20.13
N TRP A 253 -19.85 -8.56 -19.75
CA TRP A 253 -20.54 -8.51 -18.46
C TRP A 253 -21.87 -9.27 -18.41
N GLU A 254 -22.21 -10.06 -19.43
CA GLU A 254 -23.53 -10.70 -19.57
C GLU A 254 -23.87 -11.62 -18.39
N LEU A 255 -22.87 -12.33 -17.88
CA LEU A 255 -23.03 -13.34 -16.83
C LEU A 255 -22.91 -12.75 -15.41
N SER A 256 -22.71 -11.44 -15.32
CA SER A 256 -22.40 -10.79 -14.05
C SER A 256 -23.60 -10.74 -13.10
N THR A 257 -23.32 -10.95 -11.82
CA THR A 257 -24.32 -10.96 -10.75
C THR A 257 -23.65 -10.76 -9.39
N ILE A 258 -24.42 -10.82 -8.31
CA ILE A 258 -23.89 -10.86 -6.94
C ILE A 258 -23.80 -12.33 -6.50
N GLY A 259 -22.71 -12.70 -5.85
CA GLY A 259 -22.51 -14.07 -5.34
C GLY A 259 -21.10 -14.36 -4.85
N ASN A 260 -20.72 -15.64 -4.90
CA ASN A 260 -19.42 -16.10 -4.44
C ASN A 260 -18.32 -15.82 -5.48
N GLN A 261 -17.49 -14.83 -5.19
CA GLN A 261 -16.42 -14.34 -6.05
C GLN A 261 -15.29 -15.34 -6.30
N MET A 262 -15.12 -16.36 -5.44
CA MET A 262 -14.07 -17.37 -5.66
C MET A 262 -14.36 -18.23 -6.90
N CYS A 263 -15.62 -18.29 -7.36
CA CYS A 263 -15.99 -18.91 -8.62
C CYS A 263 -15.34 -18.24 -9.83
N ASP A 264 -15.16 -16.91 -9.84
CA ASP A 264 -14.46 -16.24 -10.95
C ASP A 264 -12.97 -16.59 -10.96
N VAL A 265 -12.36 -16.67 -9.78
CA VAL A 265 -10.94 -17.02 -9.64
C VAL A 265 -10.68 -18.43 -10.15
N ALA A 266 -11.50 -19.39 -9.75
CA ALA A 266 -11.41 -20.76 -10.26
C ALA A 266 -11.66 -20.85 -11.76
N TYR A 267 -12.59 -20.04 -12.30
CA TYR A 267 -12.85 -19.97 -13.72
C TYR A 267 -11.68 -19.36 -14.50
N SER A 268 -11.00 -18.35 -13.95
CA SER A 268 -9.76 -17.79 -14.53
C SER A 268 -8.60 -18.78 -14.53
N CYS A 269 -8.61 -19.76 -13.61
CA CYS A 269 -7.60 -20.81 -13.53
C CYS A 269 -7.86 -21.99 -14.50
N MET A 270 -8.92 -21.96 -15.30
CA MET A 270 -9.25 -23.04 -16.24
C MET A 270 -8.09 -23.46 -17.16
N PRO A 271 -7.29 -22.54 -17.74
CA PRO A 271 -6.16 -22.92 -18.61
C PRO A 271 -5.10 -23.81 -17.96
N TYR A 272 -4.99 -23.81 -16.63
CA TYR A 272 -4.09 -24.69 -15.88
C TYR A 272 -4.57 -26.14 -15.87
N ILE A 273 -5.89 -26.34 -15.87
CA ILE A 273 -6.52 -27.65 -15.74
C ILE A 273 -6.85 -28.22 -17.13
N THR A 274 -7.34 -27.37 -18.03
CA THR A 274 -7.90 -27.78 -19.32
C THR A 274 -7.91 -26.64 -20.33
N GLN A 275 -7.70 -26.92 -21.62
CA GLN A 275 -7.73 -25.92 -22.68
C GLN A 275 -8.64 -26.35 -23.82
N ALA A 276 -9.51 -25.44 -24.25
CA ALA A 276 -10.19 -25.55 -25.53
C ALA A 276 -9.19 -25.17 -26.62
N GLY A 277 -8.68 -26.16 -27.37
CA GLY A 277 -7.78 -25.90 -28.48
C GLY A 277 -8.45 -25.00 -29.52
N LEU A 278 -7.77 -23.94 -29.95
CA LEU A 278 -8.13 -23.16 -31.13
C LEU A 278 -7.88 -24.03 -32.38
N GLY A 279 -8.83 -24.91 -32.70
CA GLY A 279 -8.84 -25.67 -33.96
C GLY A 279 -8.35 -27.12 -33.93
N SER A 280 -8.13 -27.73 -32.77
CA SER A 280 -7.85 -29.18 -32.66
C SER A 280 -9.10 -30.00 -32.30
N ASP A 281 -9.20 -31.22 -32.84
CA ASP A 281 -10.30 -32.17 -32.61
C ASP A 281 -10.34 -32.77 -31.18
N GLU A 282 -9.30 -32.52 -30.40
CA GLU A 282 -9.13 -32.96 -29.01
C GLU A 282 -9.01 -31.77 -28.05
N LEU A 283 -9.55 -31.98 -26.85
CA LEU A 283 -9.41 -31.05 -25.73
C LEU A 283 -7.96 -31.15 -25.22
N VAL A 284 -7.25 -30.02 -25.27
CA VAL A 284 -5.83 -29.98 -24.91
C VAL A 284 -5.73 -30.02 -23.38
N LYS A 285 -4.89 -30.93 -22.86
CA LYS A 285 -4.63 -31.01 -21.42
C LYS A 285 -4.09 -29.66 -20.91
N GLY A 286 -4.52 -29.21 -19.73
CA GLY A 286 -4.11 -27.89 -19.21
C GLY A 286 -2.62 -27.80 -18.87
N PHE A 287 -2.17 -26.58 -18.56
CA PHE A 287 -0.75 -26.29 -18.28
C PHE A 287 -0.13 -27.18 -17.20
N GLU A 288 -0.89 -27.64 -16.21
CA GLU A 288 -0.37 -28.57 -15.18
C GLU A 288 0.07 -29.92 -15.75
N ILE A 289 -0.48 -30.33 -16.90
CA ILE A 289 -0.19 -31.63 -17.51
C ILE A 289 0.77 -31.49 -18.69
N ILE A 290 0.63 -30.45 -19.52
CA ILE A 290 1.48 -30.25 -20.71
C ILE A 290 2.77 -29.47 -20.41
N GLY A 291 2.90 -28.94 -19.19
CA GLY A 291 3.97 -28.02 -18.81
C GLY A 291 3.50 -26.56 -18.88
N ILE A 292 3.83 -25.81 -17.84
CA ILE A 292 3.51 -24.37 -17.77
C ILE A 292 4.49 -23.63 -18.68
N PRO A 293 4.01 -22.85 -19.67
CA PRO A 293 4.89 -22.05 -20.51
C PRO A 293 5.76 -21.12 -19.68
N GLU A 294 7.04 -21.01 -20.03
CA GLU A 294 8.00 -20.18 -19.31
C GLU A 294 7.46 -18.75 -19.13
N GLY A 295 7.51 -18.25 -17.90
CA GLY A 295 7.01 -16.94 -17.51
C GLY A 295 5.52 -16.89 -17.11
N ILE A 296 4.72 -17.92 -17.36
CA ILE A 296 3.35 -17.99 -16.81
C ILE A 296 3.45 -18.51 -15.36
N PRO A 297 2.84 -17.82 -14.37
CA PRO A 297 2.86 -18.30 -12.99
C PRO A 297 2.10 -19.62 -12.87
N THR A 298 2.48 -20.47 -11.91
CA THR A 298 1.68 -21.64 -11.53
C THR A 298 0.28 -21.25 -11.07
N GLN A 299 -0.66 -22.19 -11.10
CA GLN A 299 -2.02 -21.96 -10.59
C GLN A 299 -2.01 -21.45 -9.13
N ALA A 300 -1.14 -22.03 -8.29
CA ALA A 300 -0.99 -21.62 -6.91
C ALA A 300 -0.41 -20.20 -6.77
N GLU A 301 0.53 -19.80 -7.63
CA GLU A 301 1.08 -18.44 -7.62
C GLU A 301 0.07 -17.39 -8.12
N PHE A 302 -0.71 -17.70 -9.17
CA PHE A 302 -1.78 -16.82 -9.63
C PHE A 302 -2.86 -16.63 -8.54
N LEU A 303 -3.28 -17.73 -7.90
CA LEU A 303 -4.23 -17.69 -6.80
C LEU A 303 -3.65 -16.94 -5.59
N ALA A 304 -2.36 -17.11 -5.29
CA ALA A 304 -1.71 -16.41 -4.19
C ALA A 304 -1.63 -14.90 -4.42
N GLU A 305 -1.32 -14.47 -5.65
CA GLU A 305 -1.37 -13.05 -6.04
C GLU A 305 -2.80 -12.51 -5.88
N TYR A 306 -3.81 -13.23 -6.36
CA TYR A 306 -5.20 -12.82 -6.18
C TYR A 306 -5.61 -12.71 -4.70
N CYS A 307 -5.32 -13.73 -3.87
CA CYS A 307 -5.65 -13.72 -2.44
C CYS A 307 -4.95 -12.58 -1.70
N LEU A 308 -3.69 -12.31 -2.04
CA LEU A 308 -2.92 -11.20 -1.51
C LEU A 308 -3.55 -9.84 -1.83
N GLU A 309 -3.93 -9.62 -3.09
CA GLU A 309 -4.49 -8.34 -3.57
C GLU A 309 -5.94 -8.13 -3.11
N SER A 310 -6.73 -9.20 -2.98
CA SER A 310 -8.13 -9.14 -2.55
C SER A 310 -8.32 -9.22 -1.03
N GLY A 311 -7.29 -9.60 -0.27
CA GLY A 311 -7.37 -9.87 1.16
C GLY A 311 -8.17 -11.12 1.52
N LYS A 312 -8.48 -12.00 0.56
CA LYS A 312 -9.23 -13.24 0.80
C LYS A 312 -8.33 -14.35 1.35
N ALA A 313 -8.90 -15.16 2.24
CA ALA A 313 -8.21 -16.31 2.80
C ALA A 313 -7.80 -17.31 1.70
N TRP A 314 -6.70 -18.03 1.95
CA TRP A 314 -6.22 -19.11 1.09
C TRP A 314 -7.21 -20.29 1.10
N PRO A 315 -7.86 -20.64 -0.03
CA PRO A 315 -9.03 -21.52 -0.04
C PRO A 315 -8.65 -23.01 -0.13
N VAL A 316 -7.67 -23.46 0.68
CA VAL A 316 -7.10 -24.82 0.55
C VAL A 316 -8.15 -25.93 0.68
N SER A 317 -9.13 -25.79 1.57
CA SER A 317 -10.18 -26.78 1.82
C SER A 317 -11.27 -26.79 0.75
N GLU A 318 -11.61 -25.62 0.19
CA GLU A 318 -12.74 -25.44 -0.72
C GLU A 318 -12.31 -25.43 -2.21
N TRP A 319 -11.01 -25.35 -2.51
CA TRP A 319 -10.54 -25.13 -3.89
C TRP A 319 -11.02 -26.19 -4.90
N LYS A 320 -11.07 -27.46 -4.47
CA LYS A 320 -11.63 -28.54 -5.29
C LYS A 320 -13.05 -28.25 -5.72
N PHE A 321 -13.86 -27.71 -4.82
CA PHE A 321 -15.24 -27.36 -5.12
C PHE A 321 -15.31 -26.27 -6.20
N TYR A 322 -14.57 -25.18 -6.05
CA TYR A 322 -14.63 -24.06 -6.99
C TYR A 322 -14.16 -24.43 -8.40
N VAL A 323 -13.12 -25.27 -8.50
CA VAL A 323 -12.64 -25.81 -9.78
C VAL A 323 -13.65 -26.77 -10.39
N ALA A 324 -14.14 -27.76 -9.63
CA ALA A 324 -15.13 -28.72 -10.11
C ALA A 324 -16.43 -28.04 -10.57
N PHE A 325 -16.86 -27.00 -9.85
CA PHE A 325 -18.01 -26.18 -10.19
C PHE A 325 -17.82 -25.45 -11.54
N SER A 326 -16.61 -24.95 -11.80
CA SER A 326 -16.26 -24.28 -13.07
C SER A 326 -16.29 -25.25 -14.26
N LEU A 327 -15.72 -26.45 -14.07
CA LEU A 327 -15.74 -27.53 -15.07
C LEU A 327 -17.16 -28.03 -15.35
N PHE A 328 -17.97 -28.24 -14.30
CA PHE A 328 -19.38 -28.61 -14.39
C PHE A 328 -20.20 -27.59 -15.22
N ARG A 329 -20.00 -26.30 -14.94
CA ARG A 329 -20.65 -25.23 -15.70
C ARG A 329 -20.23 -25.25 -17.16
N GLY A 330 -18.93 -25.37 -17.45
CA GLY A 330 -18.41 -25.50 -18.81
C GLY A 330 -19.02 -26.70 -19.55
N ALA A 331 -19.07 -27.87 -18.90
CA ALA A 331 -19.67 -29.07 -19.47
C ALA A 331 -21.16 -28.88 -19.80
N SER A 332 -21.91 -28.20 -18.91
CA SER A 332 -23.33 -27.88 -19.14
C SER A 332 -23.52 -26.95 -20.34
N ILE A 333 -22.64 -25.96 -20.51
CA ILE A 333 -22.64 -25.04 -21.66
C ILE A 333 -22.34 -25.80 -22.96
N TYR A 334 -21.26 -26.58 -23.00
CA TYR A 334 -20.88 -27.36 -24.18
C TYR A 334 -21.94 -28.39 -24.57
N THR A 335 -22.61 -29.01 -23.60
CA THR A 335 -23.76 -29.90 -23.88
C THR A 335 -24.89 -29.14 -24.61
N GLY A 336 -25.21 -27.93 -24.15
CA GLY A 336 -26.23 -27.10 -24.81
C GLY A 336 -25.80 -26.60 -26.20
N VAL A 337 -24.51 -26.34 -26.43
CA VAL A 337 -23.96 -26.03 -27.75
C VAL A 337 -24.09 -27.23 -28.70
N TYR A 338 -23.72 -28.42 -28.24
CA TYR A 338 -23.83 -29.65 -29.02
C TYR A 338 -25.28 -29.97 -29.39
N ASN A 339 -26.22 -29.83 -28.45
CA ASN A 339 -27.63 -30.00 -28.73
C ASN A 339 -28.13 -29.00 -29.80
N ARG A 340 -27.72 -27.73 -29.74
CA ARG A 340 -28.07 -26.74 -30.78
C ARG A 340 -27.45 -27.06 -32.13
N TRP A 341 -26.26 -27.67 -32.16
CA TRP A 341 -25.63 -28.12 -33.40
C TRP A 341 -26.41 -29.27 -34.05
N LEU A 342 -26.84 -30.27 -33.27
CA LEU A 342 -27.71 -31.34 -33.77
C LEU A 342 -29.04 -30.80 -34.33
N MET A 343 -29.52 -29.68 -33.80
CA MET A 343 -30.71 -28.98 -34.30
C MET A 343 -30.44 -28.04 -35.48
N GLY A 344 -29.19 -27.93 -35.97
CA GLY A 344 -28.81 -27.03 -37.06
C GLY A 344 -28.74 -25.54 -36.70
N ASN A 345 -28.80 -25.18 -35.42
CA ASN A 345 -28.97 -23.81 -34.93
C ASN A 345 -27.79 -23.29 -34.07
N ALA A 346 -26.59 -23.86 -34.23
CA ALA A 346 -25.41 -23.42 -33.47
C ALA A 346 -24.66 -22.27 -34.15
N SER A 347 -24.42 -21.18 -33.42
CA SER A 347 -23.67 -20.00 -33.91
C SER A 347 -22.20 -20.28 -34.24
N GLY A 348 -21.60 -21.30 -33.63
CA GLY A 348 -20.20 -21.69 -33.85
C GLY A 348 -19.91 -22.50 -35.13
N GLY A 349 -20.92 -22.77 -35.96
CA GLY A 349 -20.77 -23.58 -37.18
C GLY A 349 -20.21 -24.99 -36.90
N LYS A 350 -19.30 -25.47 -37.75
CA LYS A 350 -18.68 -26.81 -37.62
C LYS A 350 -17.95 -27.04 -36.29
N ARG A 351 -17.45 -26.00 -35.62
CA ARG A 351 -16.77 -26.14 -34.31
C ARG A 351 -17.69 -26.69 -33.21
N ALA A 352 -19.01 -26.51 -33.37
CA ALA A 352 -20.00 -26.98 -32.40
C ALA A 352 -20.23 -28.50 -32.44
N GLU A 353 -19.77 -29.19 -33.49
CA GLU A 353 -19.81 -30.66 -33.62
C GLU A 353 -19.06 -31.37 -32.48
N HIS A 354 -17.91 -30.80 -32.08
CA HIS A 354 -17.04 -31.38 -31.07
C HIS A 354 -17.42 -31.03 -29.63
N ALA A 355 -18.39 -30.14 -29.45
CA ALA A 355 -18.83 -29.67 -28.13
C ALA A 355 -19.31 -30.82 -27.23
N GLY A 356 -19.93 -31.87 -27.79
CA GLY A 356 -20.38 -33.03 -27.01
C GLY A 356 -19.23 -33.82 -26.38
N ARG A 357 -18.12 -34.01 -27.13
CA ARG A 357 -16.91 -34.66 -26.60
C ARG A 357 -16.24 -33.78 -25.54
N HIS A 358 -16.20 -32.48 -25.77
CA HIS A 358 -15.64 -31.53 -24.80
C HIS A 358 -16.41 -31.53 -23.48
N ALA A 359 -17.74 -31.58 -23.53
CA ALA A 359 -18.56 -31.67 -22.33
C ALA A 359 -18.21 -32.90 -21.47
N LYS A 360 -18.04 -34.08 -22.09
CA LYS A 360 -17.65 -35.31 -21.37
C LYS A 360 -16.26 -35.18 -20.74
N SER A 361 -15.28 -34.69 -21.50
CA SER A 361 -13.90 -34.51 -21.03
C SER A 361 -13.79 -33.53 -19.85
N LEU A 362 -14.62 -32.47 -19.80
CA LEU A 362 -14.68 -31.57 -18.66
C LEU A 362 -15.24 -32.24 -17.40
N VAL A 363 -16.25 -33.11 -17.56
CA VAL A 363 -16.80 -33.91 -16.44
C VAL A 363 -15.75 -34.88 -15.91
N ASP A 364 -15.06 -35.60 -16.80
CA ASP A 364 -13.96 -36.50 -16.44
C ASP A 364 -12.86 -35.75 -15.68
N SER A 365 -12.42 -34.61 -16.22
CA SER A 365 -11.39 -33.76 -15.59
C SER A 365 -11.81 -33.28 -14.20
N ALA A 366 -13.09 -32.99 -13.99
CA ALA A 366 -13.60 -32.55 -12.68
C ALA A 366 -13.53 -33.68 -11.65
N LEU A 367 -13.98 -34.89 -12.01
CA LEU A 367 -13.93 -36.06 -11.13
C LEU A 367 -12.49 -36.46 -10.83
N ASP A 368 -11.61 -36.44 -11.83
CA ASP A 368 -10.18 -36.68 -11.65
C ASP A 368 -9.58 -35.64 -10.69
N PHE A 369 -9.90 -34.35 -10.84
CA PHE A 369 -9.40 -33.28 -9.98
C PHE A 369 -9.89 -33.42 -8.53
N ILE A 370 -11.16 -33.79 -8.32
CA ILE A 370 -11.74 -34.06 -6.99
C ILE A 370 -11.01 -35.23 -6.31
N SER A 371 -10.65 -36.26 -7.07
CA SER A 371 -10.01 -37.49 -6.55
C SER A 371 -8.58 -37.28 -6.03
N LYS A 372 -7.87 -36.23 -6.50
CA LYS A 372 -6.50 -35.91 -6.06
C LYS A 372 -6.44 -35.68 -4.55
N LYS A 373 -5.46 -36.25 -3.84
CA LYS A 373 -5.33 -36.06 -2.37
C LYS A 373 -5.15 -34.58 -2.00
N THR A 374 -4.28 -33.87 -2.73
CA THR A 374 -4.00 -32.44 -2.56
C THR A 374 -4.00 -31.75 -3.93
N VAL A 375 -4.57 -30.55 -4.00
CA VAL A 375 -4.65 -29.73 -5.23
C VAL A 375 -4.07 -28.32 -5.05
N LEU A 376 -3.81 -27.93 -3.80
CA LEU A 376 -3.09 -26.72 -3.42
C LEU A 376 -2.15 -27.06 -2.26
N PRO A 377 -1.03 -26.33 -2.10
CA PRO A 377 -0.23 -26.39 -0.88
C PRO A 377 -1.03 -25.88 0.33
N GLU A 378 -0.67 -26.34 1.54
CA GLU A 378 -1.32 -25.93 2.80
C GLU A 378 -1.18 -24.43 3.07
N GLN A 379 -0.06 -23.84 2.64
CA GLN A 379 0.22 -22.41 2.72
C GLN A 379 0.43 -21.84 1.32
N PRO A 380 0.03 -20.58 1.07
CA PRO A 380 0.25 -19.96 -0.23
C PRO A 380 1.75 -19.88 -0.56
N PRO A 381 2.15 -20.12 -1.82
CA PRO A 381 3.55 -19.94 -2.23
C PRO A 381 4.01 -18.50 -2.01
N SER A 382 5.28 -18.32 -1.66
CA SER A 382 5.87 -17.00 -1.46
C SER A 382 5.91 -16.25 -2.78
N VAL A 383 4.99 -15.31 -3.00
CA VAL A 383 4.99 -14.52 -4.23
C VAL A 383 6.22 -13.59 -4.22
N SER A 384 7.10 -13.80 -5.19
CA SER A 384 8.30 -13.01 -5.45
C SER A 384 7.90 -11.75 -6.21
N ARG A 385 7.73 -10.63 -5.49
CA ARG A 385 7.46 -9.34 -6.13
C ARG A 385 8.74 -8.81 -6.78
N GLY A 386 8.89 -9.08 -8.07
CA GLY A 386 9.53 -8.15 -9.00
C GLY A 386 8.69 -6.87 -9.00
N SER A 387 9.00 -5.99 -8.07
CA SER A 387 8.83 -4.53 -8.16
C SER A 387 8.46 -4.04 -9.56
N ARG A 388 7.28 -3.42 -9.73
CA ARG A 388 6.92 -2.55 -10.86
C ARG A 388 6.06 -1.34 -10.42
N GLN A 389 6.52 -0.13 -10.74
CA GLN A 389 6.02 1.23 -10.51
C GLN A 389 4.77 1.51 -11.37
N TYR A 390 3.79 2.26 -10.84
CA TYR A 390 2.90 3.07 -11.67
C TYR A 390 3.41 4.51 -11.64
N GLY A 391 4.06 4.92 -12.72
CA GLY A 391 4.32 6.32 -13.05
C GLY A 391 3.43 6.72 -14.23
N THR A 392 2.67 7.80 -14.07
CA THR A 392 2.30 8.65 -15.20
C THR A 392 3.57 9.27 -15.77
N GLU A 393 3.72 9.16 -17.08
CA GLU A 393 4.94 9.48 -17.84
C GLU A 393 5.49 10.88 -17.58
N ASN A 394 6.78 10.94 -17.26
CA ASN A 394 7.68 11.84 -17.98
C ASN A 394 9.00 11.10 -18.22
N LYS A 395 9.41 11.10 -19.48
CA LYS A 395 10.56 10.36 -20.05
C LYS A 395 11.84 10.51 -19.22
N ALA A 396 12.41 9.38 -18.80
CA ALA A 396 13.85 9.16 -18.66
C ALA A 396 14.14 7.66 -18.76
N GLN A 397 15.32 7.31 -19.27
CA GLN A 397 15.68 6.01 -19.84
C GLN A 397 15.66 4.83 -18.85
N GLY A 398 15.50 3.64 -19.46
CA GLY A 398 15.34 2.31 -18.85
C GLY A 398 16.11 2.02 -17.57
N LEU A 399 15.38 1.53 -16.57
CA LEU A 399 15.91 0.82 -15.41
C LEU A 399 14.90 -0.27 -14.98
N PRO A 400 15.34 -1.52 -14.71
CA PRO A 400 14.48 -2.69 -14.47
C PRO A 400 13.71 -2.55 -13.17
N GLU A 401 12.39 -2.72 -13.16
CA GLU A 401 11.68 -2.37 -11.94
C GLU A 401 12.03 -3.34 -10.77
N GLY A 402 12.46 -2.70 -9.68
CA GLY A 402 13.36 -3.22 -8.63
C GLY A 402 14.61 -2.40 -8.45
N SER A 403 14.89 -1.54 -9.43
CA SER A 403 16.05 -0.66 -9.46
C SER A 403 15.70 0.82 -9.22
N GLY A 404 14.79 1.10 -8.30
CA GLY A 404 14.67 2.45 -7.74
C GLY A 404 15.45 2.54 -6.44
N ARG A 405 16.43 3.45 -6.34
CA ARG A 405 17.27 3.66 -5.14
C ARG A 405 16.47 3.81 -3.84
N PHE A 406 15.25 4.34 -3.92
CA PHE A 406 14.35 4.57 -2.80
C PHE A 406 13.11 3.66 -2.81
N VAL A 407 13.17 2.49 -3.45
CA VAL A 407 12.09 1.50 -3.35
C VAL A 407 12.35 0.65 -2.09
N PRO A 408 11.45 0.67 -1.09
CA PRO A 408 11.63 -0.14 0.11
C PRO A 408 11.56 -1.64 -0.21
N SER A 409 12.39 -2.42 0.47
CA SER A 409 12.41 -3.89 0.33
C SER A 409 11.10 -4.52 0.84
N LYS A 410 10.86 -5.79 0.48
CA LYS A 410 9.71 -6.57 0.98
C LYS A 410 9.66 -6.60 2.51
N LYS A 411 10.83 -6.80 3.17
CA LYS A 411 10.98 -6.76 4.64
C LYS A 411 10.46 -5.44 5.22
N ILE A 412 10.82 -4.32 4.59
CA ILE A 412 10.37 -2.99 5.05
C ILE A 412 8.89 -2.78 4.78
N GLN A 413 8.36 -3.25 3.64
CA GLN A 413 6.93 -3.17 3.38
C GLN A 413 6.10 -3.96 4.42
N GLU A 414 6.56 -5.13 4.84
CA GLU A 414 5.91 -5.91 5.90
C GLU A 414 5.91 -5.17 7.25
N LEU A 415 7.06 -4.60 7.64
CA LEU A 415 7.17 -3.79 8.87
C LEU A 415 6.31 -2.52 8.81
N ARG A 416 6.25 -1.86 7.64
CA ARG A 416 5.38 -0.71 7.42
C ARG A 416 3.92 -1.07 7.62
N ASN A 417 3.46 -2.16 7.02
CA ASN A 417 2.07 -2.60 7.14
C ASN A 417 1.69 -2.93 8.58
N LYS A 418 2.58 -3.64 9.31
CA LYS A 418 2.39 -3.89 10.75
C LYS A 418 2.31 -2.60 11.55
N LEU A 419 3.20 -1.64 11.31
CA LEU A 419 3.15 -0.34 11.99
C LEU A 419 1.87 0.42 11.67
N ILE A 420 1.45 0.50 10.40
CA ILE A 420 0.21 1.17 9.99
C ILE A 420 -0.99 0.56 10.72
N GLN A 421 -1.10 -0.76 10.71
CA GLN A 421 -2.16 -1.47 11.42
C GLN A 421 -2.12 -1.19 12.93
N PHE A 422 -0.94 -1.23 13.55
CA PHE A 422 -0.79 -0.91 14.97
C PHE A 422 -1.21 0.53 15.29
N MET A 423 -0.83 1.49 14.43
CA MET A 423 -1.22 2.90 14.58
C MET A 423 -2.73 3.06 14.53
N GLU A 424 -3.40 2.44 13.56
CA GLU A 424 -4.84 2.54 13.33
C GLU A 424 -5.67 1.86 14.42
N VAL A 425 -5.27 0.66 14.83
CA VAL A 425 -6.03 -0.15 15.79
C VAL A 425 -5.78 0.28 17.24
N HIS A 426 -4.57 0.75 17.55
CA HIS A 426 -4.16 0.95 18.94
C HIS A 426 -3.77 2.38 19.31
N ILE A 427 -3.04 3.10 18.46
CA ILE A 427 -2.47 4.40 18.85
C ILE A 427 -3.46 5.54 18.64
N TYR A 428 -3.98 5.74 17.42
CA TYR A 428 -4.91 6.84 17.13
C TYR A 428 -6.16 6.85 18.04
N PRO A 429 -6.78 5.70 18.38
CA PRO A 429 -7.92 5.69 19.29
C PRO A 429 -7.58 6.17 20.71
N LEU A 430 -6.34 6.03 21.16
CA LEU A 430 -5.90 6.38 22.52
C LEU A 430 -5.26 7.77 22.65
N GLU A 431 -4.97 8.47 21.54
CA GLU A 431 -4.33 9.79 21.59
C GLU A 431 -5.10 10.79 22.46
N ASN A 432 -6.44 10.76 22.41
CA ASN A 432 -7.26 11.63 23.24
C ASN A 432 -7.15 11.30 24.74
N GLU A 433 -7.02 10.03 25.10
CA GLU A 433 -6.84 9.63 26.51
C GLU A 433 -5.45 10.04 27.02
N PHE A 434 -4.41 9.86 26.21
CA PHE A 434 -3.06 10.35 26.56
C PHE A 434 -3.04 11.86 26.74
N ASN A 435 -3.69 12.61 25.85
CA ASN A 435 -3.82 14.06 25.95
C ASN A 435 -4.61 14.51 27.18
N LYS A 436 -5.63 13.76 27.62
CA LYS A 436 -6.37 14.05 28.85
C LYS A 436 -5.46 13.92 30.07
N LEU A 437 -4.67 12.84 30.17
CA LEU A 437 -3.71 12.68 31.28
C LEU A 437 -2.67 13.80 31.25
N ALA A 438 -2.11 14.11 30.08
CA ALA A 438 -1.09 15.16 29.91
C ALA A 438 -1.56 16.56 30.32
N ARG A 439 -2.88 16.82 30.37
CA ARG A 439 -3.47 18.09 30.82
C ARG A 439 -4.01 18.06 32.25
N SER A 440 -3.88 16.93 32.94
CA SER A 440 -4.34 16.76 34.32
C SER A 440 -3.27 17.13 35.35
N ASP A 441 -3.64 17.11 36.62
CA ASP A 441 -2.69 17.23 37.74
C ASP A 441 -1.76 16.01 37.85
N LEU A 442 -2.12 14.89 37.21
CA LEU A 442 -1.33 13.66 37.15
C LEU A 442 -0.42 13.58 35.92
N ARG A 443 -0.25 14.68 35.17
CA ARG A 443 0.46 14.68 33.87
C ARG A 443 1.90 14.18 33.91
N TRP A 444 2.58 14.25 35.06
CA TRP A 444 3.93 13.73 35.27
C TRP A 444 3.99 12.25 35.67
N THR A 445 2.87 11.53 35.54
CA THR A 445 2.79 10.09 35.78
C THR A 445 2.79 9.31 34.47
N VAL A 446 3.08 8.01 34.55
CA VAL A 446 3.10 7.13 33.37
C VAL A 446 1.69 6.59 33.12
N HIS A 447 1.22 6.71 31.88
CA HIS A 447 -0.09 6.17 31.50
C HIS A 447 -0.05 4.63 31.43
N PRO A 448 -0.94 3.87 32.10
CA PRO A 448 -0.92 2.40 32.08
C PRO A 448 -1.06 1.81 30.66
N GLU A 449 -1.93 2.38 29.84
CA GLU A 449 -2.07 1.95 28.44
C GLU A 449 -0.80 2.16 27.60
N GLU A 450 0.04 3.16 27.91
CA GLU A 450 1.32 3.32 27.21
C GLU A 450 2.21 2.09 27.43
N GLU A 451 2.30 1.61 28.68
CA GLU A 451 3.07 0.42 29.04
C GLU A 451 2.45 -0.85 28.43
N ARG A 452 1.12 -0.97 28.44
CA ARG A 452 0.42 -2.08 27.76
C ARG A 452 0.75 -2.11 26.27
N LEU A 453 0.76 -0.95 25.60
CA LEU A 453 1.08 -0.86 24.17
C LEU A 453 2.55 -1.18 23.88
N LYS A 454 3.49 -0.81 24.75
CA LYS A 454 4.90 -1.21 24.63
C LYS A 454 5.05 -2.73 24.68
N GLU A 455 4.38 -3.39 25.61
CA GLU A 455 4.41 -4.86 25.69
C GLU A 455 3.78 -5.53 24.47
N LEU A 456 2.73 -4.94 23.89
CA LEU A 456 2.16 -5.41 22.63
C LEU A 456 3.12 -5.21 21.44
N ALA A 457 3.73 -4.02 21.32
CA ALA A 457 4.70 -3.72 20.28
C ALA A 457 5.90 -4.70 20.33
N LYS A 458 6.39 -5.05 21.52
CA LYS A 458 7.41 -6.09 21.72
C LYS A 458 6.96 -7.45 21.20
N LYS A 459 5.71 -7.86 21.47
CA LYS A 459 5.16 -9.15 21.01
C LYS A 459 5.05 -9.21 19.49
N GLU A 460 4.75 -8.10 18.83
CA GLU A 460 4.61 -8.02 17.37
C GLU A 460 5.93 -7.79 16.62
N GLY A 461 7.04 -7.60 17.34
CA GLY A 461 8.35 -7.34 16.77
C GLY A 461 8.55 -5.90 16.30
N LEU A 462 7.78 -4.96 16.84
CA LEU A 462 7.82 -3.52 16.53
C LEU A 462 8.62 -2.74 17.59
N TRP A 463 9.77 -3.26 18.02
CA TRP A 463 10.54 -2.73 19.14
C TRP A 463 11.99 -2.48 18.75
N ASN A 464 12.57 -1.36 19.22
CA ASN A 464 13.96 -0.98 18.94
C ASN A 464 14.32 -0.98 17.44
N LEU A 465 13.37 -0.58 16.59
CA LEU A 465 13.50 -0.63 15.12
C LEU A 465 14.62 0.26 14.55
N TRP A 466 15.16 1.16 15.37
CA TRP A 466 16.18 2.13 15.03
C TRP A 466 17.62 1.58 15.04
N ILE A 467 17.86 0.43 15.67
CA ILE A 467 19.23 -0.07 15.90
C ILE A 467 19.85 -0.53 14.57
N PRO A 468 20.98 0.08 14.15
CA PRO A 468 21.66 -0.32 12.93
C PRO A 468 22.38 -1.67 13.07
N PHE A 469 22.58 -2.36 11.96
CA PHE A 469 23.18 -3.71 11.94
C PHE A 469 24.58 -3.76 12.60
N ASP A 470 25.45 -2.78 12.36
CA ASP A 470 26.80 -2.71 12.95
C ASP A 470 26.77 -2.61 14.48
N SER A 471 25.86 -1.79 15.00
CA SER A 471 25.70 -1.53 16.42
C SER A 471 25.04 -2.72 17.13
N ALA A 472 24.08 -3.37 16.47
CA ALA A 472 23.52 -4.63 16.94
C ALA A 472 24.59 -5.74 17.02
N ALA A 473 25.43 -5.89 16.00
CA ALA A 473 26.51 -6.90 15.98
C ALA A 473 27.49 -6.71 17.15
N ARG A 474 27.93 -5.47 17.38
CA ARG A 474 28.79 -5.15 18.52
C ARG A 474 28.12 -5.45 19.86
N ALA A 475 26.84 -5.10 20.02
CA ALA A 475 26.10 -5.37 21.26
C ALA A 475 26.02 -6.87 21.55
N LYS A 476 25.83 -7.72 20.52
CA LYS A 476 25.85 -9.18 20.64
C LYS A 476 27.18 -9.71 21.18
N GLU A 477 28.28 -9.17 20.69
CA GLU A 477 29.63 -9.56 21.13
C GLU A 477 29.89 -9.15 22.59
N LEU A 478 29.65 -7.87 22.93
CA LEU A 478 30.06 -7.32 24.22
C LEU A 478 29.15 -7.68 25.39
N ILE A 479 27.83 -7.79 25.14
CA ILE A 479 26.81 -7.93 26.20
C ILE A 479 26.25 -9.36 26.24
N PHE A 480 26.13 -10.03 25.09
CA PHE A 480 25.45 -11.32 24.97
C PHE A 480 26.38 -12.51 24.70
N ASN A 481 27.70 -12.33 24.89
CA ASN A 481 28.75 -13.36 24.76
C ASN A 481 28.68 -14.16 23.43
N GLY A 482 28.20 -13.55 22.34
CA GLY A 482 28.14 -14.19 21.02
C GLY A 482 27.17 -15.37 20.88
N SER A 483 26.32 -15.66 21.86
CA SER A 483 25.38 -16.79 21.79
C SER A 483 24.23 -16.48 20.82
N ALA A 484 24.08 -17.34 19.79
CA ALA A 484 23.15 -17.17 18.66
C ALA A 484 21.65 -17.32 19.02
N HIS A 485 21.32 -17.72 20.25
CA HIS A 485 19.95 -17.88 20.74
C HIS A 485 19.83 -17.37 22.18
N CYS A 486 19.89 -16.05 22.35
CA CYS A 486 19.59 -15.41 23.62
C CYS A 486 18.13 -14.96 23.65
N THR A 487 17.49 -15.05 24.82
CA THR A 487 16.18 -14.40 25.11
C THR A 487 16.15 -12.90 24.80
N HIS A 488 17.32 -12.29 24.56
CA HIS A 488 17.56 -10.88 24.29
C HIS A 488 17.73 -10.54 22.80
N ASP A 489 17.71 -11.52 21.87
CA ASP A 489 17.83 -11.23 20.42
C ASP A 489 16.74 -10.26 19.91
N ARG A 490 15.57 -10.25 20.56
CA ARG A 490 14.48 -9.31 20.25
C ARG A 490 14.76 -7.86 20.70
N LEU A 491 15.68 -7.66 21.65
CA LEU A 491 16.03 -6.31 22.14
C LEU A 491 16.92 -5.54 21.16
N LEU A 492 17.63 -6.23 20.26
CA LEU A 492 18.50 -5.57 19.28
C LEU A 492 17.78 -5.15 17.99
N GLY A 493 16.45 -5.27 17.98
CA GLY A 493 15.60 -4.79 16.89
C GLY A 493 15.79 -5.57 15.59
N ALA A 494 15.32 -4.98 14.50
CA ALA A 494 15.31 -5.62 13.18
C ALA A 494 16.62 -5.47 12.38
N GLY A 495 17.62 -4.77 12.93
CA GLY A 495 18.90 -4.47 12.26
C GLY A 495 18.70 -3.77 10.92
N LEU A 496 18.21 -2.53 10.96
CA LEU A 496 17.81 -1.78 9.76
C LEU A 496 18.90 -0.80 9.31
N SER A 497 18.97 -0.52 8.01
CA SER A 497 19.70 0.66 7.53
C SER A 497 18.98 1.96 7.92
N ASN A 498 19.66 3.11 7.84
CA ASN A 498 19.02 4.41 8.09
C ASN A 498 17.90 4.68 7.07
N LEU A 499 18.11 4.33 5.80
CA LEU A 499 17.09 4.44 4.76
C LEU A 499 15.87 3.56 5.06
N GLU A 500 16.11 2.30 5.43
CA GLU A 500 15.06 1.35 5.79
C GLU A 500 14.23 1.82 7.00
N TYR A 501 14.92 2.28 8.05
CA TYR A 501 14.28 2.84 9.24
C TYR A 501 13.51 4.13 8.95
N GLY A 502 13.96 4.92 7.97
CA GLY A 502 13.29 6.15 7.56
C GLY A 502 11.83 5.97 7.15
N TYR A 503 11.52 4.89 6.44
CA TYR A 503 10.14 4.57 6.07
C TYR A 503 9.26 4.26 7.29
N LEU A 504 9.85 3.71 8.36
CA LEU A 504 9.13 3.40 9.60
C LEU A 504 8.97 4.67 10.46
N CYS A 505 9.97 5.54 10.48
CA CYS A 505 9.88 6.87 11.09
C CYS A 505 8.77 7.73 10.49
N GLU A 506 8.56 7.67 9.17
CA GLU A 506 7.46 8.39 8.52
C GLU A 506 6.09 7.96 9.08
N ILE A 507 5.89 6.67 9.39
CA ILE A 507 4.64 6.18 9.98
C ILE A 507 4.53 6.63 11.44
N MET A 508 5.58 6.41 12.24
CA MET A 508 5.60 6.79 13.66
C MET A 508 5.45 8.30 13.86
N GLY A 509 5.97 9.11 12.95
CA GLY A 509 5.91 10.58 13.02
C GLY A 509 4.51 11.17 12.86
N ARG A 510 3.52 10.35 12.49
CA ARG A 510 2.11 10.75 12.40
C ARG A 510 1.45 10.96 13.77
N SER A 511 2.10 10.54 14.85
CA SER A 511 1.65 10.69 16.24
C SER A 511 2.80 11.14 17.14
N LEU A 512 2.50 11.98 18.14
CA LEU A 512 3.47 12.37 19.16
C LEU A 512 3.81 11.21 20.11
N TRP A 513 2.88 10.27 20.28
CA TRP A 513 2.99 9.17 21.25
C TRP A 513 3.69 7.94 20.66
N ALA A 514 3.54 7.71 19.36
CA ALA A 514 3.99 6.50 18.69
C ALA A 514 5.49 6.17 18.86
N PRO A 515 6.44 7.11 18.69
CA PRO A 515 7.86 6.78 18.82
C PRO A 515 8.21 6.15 20.18
N GLN A 516 7.60 6.63 21.27
CA GLN A 516 7.86 6.09 22.61
C GLN A 516 7.31 4.67 22.80
N ILE A 517 6.15 4.37 22.21
CA ILE A 517 5.51 3.05 22.25
C ILE A 517 6.36 1.98 21.56
N PHE A 518 7.13 2.35 20.54
CA PHE A 518 8.03 1.43 19.81
C PHE A 518 9.49 1.49 20.28
N ASN A 519 9.76 2.17 21.41
CA ASN A 519 11.11 2.49 21.92
C ASN A 519 12.04 3.16 20.89
N CYS A 520 11.44 3.98 20.04
CA CYS A 520 12.05 4.75 18.97
C CYS A 520 12.04 6.27 19.24
N GLY A 521 11.66 6.68 20.46
CA GLY A 521 11.57 8.08 20.88
C GLY A 521 12.93 8.72 21.19
N ALA A 522 13.04 10.01 20.91
CA ALA A 522 14.15 10.84 21.40
C ALA A 522 13.85 11.27 22.86
N PRO A 523 14.88 11.55 23.69
CA PRO A 523 16.31 11.48 23.37
C PRO A 523 16.93 10.09 23.53
N ASP A 524 16.15 9.08 23.95
CA ASP A 524 16.65 7.75 24.30
C ASP A 524 17.35 7.03 23.16
N THR A 525 16.82 7.07 21.95
CA THR A 525 17.49 6.46 20.78
C THR A 525 18.90 7.02 20.57
N GLY A 526 19.07 8.35 20.66
CA GLY A 526 20.39 8.97 20.57
C GLY A 526 21.31 8.62 21.74
N ASN A 527 20.76 8.49 22.96
CA ASN A 527 21.54 8.07 24.14
C ASN A 527 21.97 6.60 24.05
N MET A 528 21.06 5.71 23.63
CA MET A 528 21.34 4.30 23.43
C MET A 528 22.39 4.11 22.32
N GLU A 529 22.33 4.88 21.22
CA GLU A 529 23.34 4.85 20.16
C GLU A 529 24.74 5.27 20.67
N VAL A 530 24.80 6.31 21.53
CA VAL A 530 26.06 6.71 22.17
C VAL A 530 26.63 5.60 23.03
N LEU A 531 25.78 4.96 23.86
CA LEU A 531 26.20 3.83 24.68
C LEU A 531 26.69 2.67 23.82
N LEU A 532 25.94 2.28 22.78
CA LEU A 532 26.33 1.22 21.84
C LEU A 532 27.69 1.48 21.20
N ARG A 533 27.98 2.72 20.81
CA ARG A 533 29.23 3.10 20.13
C ARG A 533 30.41 3.38 21.04
N TYR A 534 30.20 3.78 22.28
CA TYR A 534 31.29 4.30 23.12
C TYR A 534 31.32 3.76 24.55
N GLY A 535 30.28 3.02 24.96
CA GLY A 535 30.16 2.47 26.30
C GLY A 535 31.10 1.29 26.55
N THR A 536 31.61 1.19 27.77
CA THR A 536 32.29 -0.02 28.27
C THR A 536 31.28 -1.12 28.58
N LYS A 537 31.73 -2.38 28.74
CA LYS A 537 30.84 -3.51 29.08
C LYS A 537 30.00 -3.24 30.33
N GLU A 538 30.57 -2.60 31.35
CA GLU A 538 29.89 -2.25 32.59
C GLU A 538 28.81 -1.20 32.34
N GLN A 539 29.13 -0.13 31.61
CA GLN A 539 28.19 0.94 31.26
C GLN A 539 27.03 0.42 30.40
N LEU A 540 27.31 -0.51 29.48
CA LEU A 540 26.31 -1.16 28.63
C LEU A 540 25.33 -2.00 29.47
N ASN A 541 25.84 -2.82 30.39
CA ASN A 541 24.98 -3.63 31.26
C ASN A 541 24.16 -2.78 32.22
N GLU A 542 24.75 -1.74 32.80
CA GLU A 542 24.09 -0.88 33.79
C GLU A 542 23.01 0.01 33.15
N TRP A 543 23.28 0.58 31.98
CA TRP A 543 22.44 1.63 31.40
C TRP A 543 21.78 1.27 30.08
N LEU A 544 22.51 0.63 29.16
CA LEU A 544 21.94 0.33 27.83
C LEU A 544 20.88 -0.77 27.91
N VAL A 545 21.14 -1.87 28.63
CA VAL A 545 20.18 -2.99 28.69
C VAL A 545 18.81 -2.55 29.24
N PRO A 546 18.71 -1.82 30.37
CA PRO A 546 17.42 -1.32 30.85
C PRO A 546 16.72 -0.34 29.90
N LEU A 547 17.48 0.46 29.14
CA LEU A 547 16.93 1.35 28.09
C LEU A 547 16.38 0.54 26.91
N LEU A 548 17.08 -0.50 26.46
CA LEU A 548 16.62 -1.40 25.40
C LEU A 548 15.37 -2.17 25.81
N GLU A 549 15.23 -2.52 27.09
CA GLU A 549 14.03 -3.14 27.65
C GLU A 549 12.86 -2.15 27.82
N GLY A 550 13.13 -0.84 27.78
CA GLY A 550 12.15 0.22 28.05
C GLY A 550 11.79 0.40 29.52
N LYS A 551 12.58 -0.16 30.45
CA LYS A 551 12.34 -0.07 31.91
C LYS A 551 12.70 1.28 32.50
N ILE A 552 13.71 1.93 31.92
CA ILE A 552 14.14 3.29 32.29
C ILE A 552 14.08 4.20 31.06
N ARG A 553 14.15 5.51 31.32
CA ARG A 553 14.34 6.55 30.32
C ARG A 553 15.65 7.29 30.60
N SER A 554 16.05 8.10 29.66
CA SER A 554 17.28 8.87 29.69
C SER A 554 17.07 10.28 29.18
N ALA A 555 18.02 11.17 29.49
CA ALA A 555 18.04 12.51 28.93
C ALA A 555 19.45 12.93 28.50
N PHE A 556 19.53 13.94 27.66
CA PHE A 556 20.79 14.51 27.20
C PHE A 556 20.92 15.94 27.69
N ALA A 557 21.94 16.19 28.50
CA ALA A 557 22.13 17.44 29.22
C ALA A 557 23.33 18.19 28.63
N MET A 558 23.07 18.98 27.58
CA MET A 558 24.11 19.75 26.87
C MET A 558 23.87 21.25 26.96
N THR A 559 22.69 21.72 26.58
CA THR A 559 22.37 23.14 26.48
C THR A 559 22.39 23.81 27.85
N GLU A 560 22.98 25.00 27.91
CA GLU A 560 23.10 25.84 29.11
C GLU A 560 22.33 27.14 28.93
N PRO A 561 21.66 27.67 29.97
CA PRO A 561 20.88 28.90 29.86
C PRO A 561 21.76 30.14 29.73
N GLN A 562 22.96 30.12 30.31
CA GLN A 562 23.82 31.31 30.41
C GLN A 562 24.69 31.56 29.19
N VAL A 563 24.78 30.60 28.26
CA VAL A 563 25.67 30.69 27.10
C VAL A 563 24.94 30.28 25.83
N ALA A 564 25.34 30.89 24.71
CA ALA A 564 24.85 30.54 23.38
C ALA A 564 25.33 29.13 22.99
N SER A 565 24.55 28.13 23.37
CA SER A 565 24.86 26.70 23.26
C SER A 565 24.80 26.15 21.83
N SER A 566 24.39 26.95 20.85
CA SER A 566 24.47 26.61 19.42
C SER A 566 25.93 26.44 18.97
N ASP A 567 26.86 27.18 19.57
CA ASP A 567 28.29 26.87 19.54
C ASP A 567 28.65 26.05 20.79
N ALA A 568 28.88 24.75 20.57
CA ALA A 568 29.21 23.81 21.64
C ALA A 568 30.53 24.14 22.37
N THR A 569 31.40 25.01 21.81
CA THR A 569 32.63 25.44 22.49
C THR A 569 32.34 26.38 23.68
N ASN A 570 31.16 27.03 23.69
CA ASN A 570 30.72 27.92 24.75
C ASN A 570 30.23 27.22 26.02
N ILE A 571 29.98 25.90 25.98
CA ILE A 571 29.57 25.12 27.15
C ILE A 571 30.56 25.32 28.32
N GLU A 572 30.07 25.64 29.52
CA GLU A 572 30.88 26.01 30.69
C GLU A 572 30.72 25.08 31.89
N CYS A 573 29.68 24.23 31.91
CA CYS A 573 29.48 23.24 32.98
C CYS A 573 30.77 22.47 33.26
N SER A 574 31.25 22.54 34.51
CA SER A 574 32.57 22.07 34.90
C SER A 574 32.51 20.61 35.34
N ILE A 575 33.44 19.79 34.85
CA ILE A 575 33.65 18.39 35.25
C ILE A 575 35.10 18.28 35.76
N LYS A 576 35.31 18.33 37.07
CA LYS A 576 36.66 18.29 37.67
C LYS A 576 36.99 16.90 38.19
N ARG A 577 38.11 16.33 37.75
CA ARG A 577 38.61 15.06 38.27
C ARG A 577 39.16 15.23 39.69
N GLN A 578 38.73 14.37 40.61
CA GLN A 578 39.22 14.26 41.99
C GLN A 578 39.49 12.78 42.30
N GLY A 579 40.74 12.34 42.10
CA GLY A 579 41.13 10.95 42.32
C GLY A 579 40.38 9.98 41.40
N ASP A 580 39.58 9.10 42.01
CA ASP A 580 38.76 8.08 41.36
C ASP A 580 37.31 8.55 41.08
N SER A 581 37.04 9.85 41.19
CA SER A 581 35.73 10.45 40.95
C SER A 581 35.80 11.76 40.15
N TYR A 582 34.67 12.22 39.65
CA TYR A 582 34.47 13.56 39.07
C TYR A 582 33.47 14.35 39.90
N ILE A 583 33.69 15.66 39.99
CA ILE A 583 32.76 16.64 40.54
C ILE A 583 32.19 17.49 39.40
N ILE A 584 30.86 17.52 39.31
CA ILE A 584 30.14 18.24 38.26
C ILE A 584 29.44 19.46 38.88
N ASN A 585 29.60 20.62 38.25
CA ASN A 585 28.95 21.87 38.64
C ASN A 585 28.46 22.65 37.41
N GLY A 586 27.19 23.07 37.43
CA GLY A 586 26.60 23.92 36.39
C GLY A 586 25.08 23.78 36.29
N THR A 587 24.50 24.45 35.29
CA THR A 587 23.05 24.39 35.01
C THR A 587 22.83 24.00 33.56
N LYS A 588 21.94 23.02 33.34
CA LYS A 588 21.49 22.61 32.00
C LYS A 588 20.01 22.92 31.85
N TRP A 589 19.56 23.18 30.62
CA TRP A 589 18.14 23.37 30.32
C TRP A 589 17.79 22.75 28.97
N TRP A 590 16.49 22.63 28.67
CA TRP A 590 16.00 21.82 27.54
C TRP A 590 16.45 20.36 27.61
N THR A 591 16.56 19.83 28.84
CA THR A 591 16.94 18.44 29.09
C THR A 591 15.68 17.57 28.92
N SER A 592 15.35 17.23 27.67
CA SER A 592 14.14 16.48 27.31
C SER A 592 14.10 15.12 27.97
N GLY A 593 12.95 14.70 28.50
CA GLY A 593 12.79 13.41 29.18
C GLY A 593 13.14 13.42 30.67
N ALA A 594 13.82 14.45 31.19
CA ALA A 594 14.20 14.51 32.61
C ALA A 594 13.03 14.78 33.57
N MET A 595 11.85 15.14 33.05
CA MET A 595 10.62 15.23 33.84
C MET A 595 9.93 13.87 34.02
N ASP A 596 10.26 12.89 33.17
CA ASP A 596 9.65 11.56 33.23
C ASP A 596 10.14 10.83 34.49
N PRO A 597 9.24 10.25 35.32
CA PRO A 597 9.62 9.56 36.55
C PRO A 597 10.48 8.31 36.30
N ARG A 598 10.49 7.78 35.08
CA ARG A 598 11.35 6.66 34.66
C ARG A 598 12.73 7.12 34.22
N CYS A 599 12.98 8.43 34.07
CA CYS A 599 14.31 8.93 33.73
C CYS A 599 15.28 8.56 34.83
N ARG A 600 16.33 7.82 34.47
CA ARG A 600 17.37 7.39 35.41
C ARG A 600 18.74 7.89 35.02
N ILE A 601 19.04 7.99 33.72
CA ILE A 601 20.39 8.32 33.26
C ILE A 601 20.43 9.59 32.42
N LEU A 602 21.37 10.47 32.76
CA LEU A 602 21.74 11.64 31.97
C LEU A 602 23.06 11.35 31.26
N ILE A 603 23.11 11.60 29.96
CA ILE A 603 24.39 11.83 29.27
C ILE A 603 24.66 13.33 29.33
N LEU A 604 25.60 13.75 30.16
CA LEU A 604 25.93 15.15 30.39
C LEU A 604 27.19 15.54 29.61
N MET A 605 27.16 16.69 28.95
CA MET A 605 28.33 17.31 28.32
C MET A 605 28.82 18.50 29.14
N GLY A 606 30.12 18.53 29.44
CA GLY A 606 30.76 19.62 30.19
C GLY A 606 32.26 19.69 29.93
N LYS A 607 32.92 20.76 30.39
CA LYS A 607 34.37 20.98 30.25
C LYS A 607 35.15 20.25 31.34
N THR A 608 36.06 19.37 30.91
CA THR A 608 37.04 18.70 31.78
C THR A 608 38.36 19.47 31.87
N ASP A 609 38.74 20.17 30.80
CA ASP A 609 39.96 20.99 30.75
C ASP A 609 39.68 22.31 30.01
N PHE A 610 39.75 23.43 30.72
CA PHE A 610 39.50 24.77 30.16
C PHE A 610 40.69 25.31 29.35
N THR A 611 41.85 24.66 29.42
CA THR A 611 43.11 25.08 28.79
C THR A 611 43.45 24.26 27.55
N ALA A 612 42.84 23.08 27.37
CA ALA A 612 42.99 22.26 26.18
C ALA A 612 42.57 23.01 24.90
N PRO A 613 42.99 22.55 23.69
CA PRO A 613 42.48 23.10 22.43
C PRO A 613 40.96 23.08 22.38
N LYS A 614 40.32 24.13 21.82
CA LYS A 614 38.85 24.38 21.90
C LYS A 614 37.94 23.15 21.69
N HIS A 615 38.28 22.25 20.77
CA HIS A 615 37.48 21.05 20.46
C HIS A 615 37.85 19.80 21.26
N LYS A 616 38.72 19.93 22.26
CA LYS A 616 39.17 18.89 23.19
C LYS A 616 38.92 19.26 24.66
N GLN A 617 38.21 20.36 24.93
CA GLN A 617 37.94 20.82 26.30
C GLN A 617 36.79 20.05 26.96
N GLN A 618 35.85 19.56 26.17
CA GLN A 618 34.62 18.95 26.63
C GLN A 618 34.69 17.43 26.63
N SER A 619 33.98 16.83 27.59
CA SER A 619 33.78 15.38 27.72
C SER A 619 32.29 15.07 27.87
N MET A 620 31.93 13.80 27.69
CA MET A 620 30.61 13.28 28.07
C MET A 620 30.73 12.33 29.26
N ILE A 621 29.80 12.44 30.19
CA ILE A 621 29.79 11.65 31.42
C ILE A 621 28.38 11.16 31.74
N LEU A 622 28.29 9.91 32.21
CA LEU A 622 27.05 9.28 32.64
C LEU A 622 26.72 9.68 34.09
N VAL A 623 25.51 10.18 34.33
CA VAL A 623 25.07 10.63 35.65
C VAL A 623 23.68 10.08 35.95
N ASP A 624 23.52 9.30 37.03
CA ASP A 624 22.17 8.93 37.50
C ASP A 624 21.48 10.20 37.99
N ILE A 625 20.28 10.49 37.51
CA ILE A 625 19.51 11.69 37.90
C ILE A 625 19.23 11.75 39.40
N LYS A 626 19.27 10.61 40.09
CA LYS A 626 19.11 10.51 41.55
C LYS A 626 20.38 10.80 42.36
N THR A 627 21.51 11.06 41.69
CA THR A 627 22.77 11.38 42.39
C THR A 627 22.59 12.66 43.23
N PRO A 628 23.02 12.69 44.50
CA PRO A 628 22.95 13.88 45.33
C PRO A 628 23.60 15.11 44.66
N GLY A 629 22.95 16.26 44.81
CA GLY A 629 23.37 17.52 44.17
C GLY A 629 22.69 17.81 42.82
N ILE A 630 21.93 16.86 42.27
CA ILE A 630 21.09 17.10 41.08
C ILE A 630 19.73 17.61 41.50
N CYS A 631 19.26 18.67 40.87
CA CYS A 631 17.93 19.24 41.12
C CYS A 631 17.23 19.56 39.80
N VAL A 632 16.15 18.84 39.49
CA VAL A 632 15.22 19.18 38.41
C VAL A 632 14.38 20.37 38.87
N LYS A 633 14.69 21.57 38.38
CA LYS A 633 14.14 22.84 38.89
C LYS A 633 12.71 23.07 38.45
N ARG A 634 12.44 22.92 37.15
CA ARG A 634 11.12 23.19 36.55
C ARG A 634 10.99 22.59 35.14
N PRO A 635 9.76 22.33 34.66
CA PRO A 635 9.49 22.12 33.25
C PRO A 635 9.57 23.43 32.45
N LEU A 636 9.85 23.30 31.16
CA LEU A 636 9.81 24.36 30.16
C LEU A 636 8.66 24.10 29.19
N THR A 637 7.99 25.17 28.74
CA THR A 637 6.87 25.05 27.80
C THR A 637 7.24 25.50 26.40
N VAL A 638 6.60 24.88 25.41
CA VAL A 638 6.70 25.19 23.99
C VAL A 638 5.31 25.64 23.54
N PHE A 639 5.11 26.94 23.32
CA PHE A 639 3.79 27.51 22.99
C PHE A 639 2.67 27.07 23.95
N GLY A 640 3.00 26.89 25.23
CA GLY A 640 2.05 26.45 26.26
C GLY A 640 1.95 24.93 26.45
N PHE A 641 2.55 24.11 25.59
CA PHE A 641 2.67 22.65 25.80
C PHE A 641 3.87 22.36 26.71
N ASP A 642 3.66 21.57 27.77
CA ASP A 642 4.75 21.10 28.66
C ASP A 642 5.23 19.68 28.33
N ASP A 643 4.62 19.04 27.32
CA ASP A 643 4.95 17.72 26.79
C ASP A 643 4.99 16.61 27.84
N ALA A 644 4.19 16.73 28.91
CA ALA A 644 4.15 15.75 29.98
C ALA A 644 3.65 14.35 29.51
N PRO A 645 4.19 13.24 30.06
CA PRO A 645 5.20 13.17 31.12
C PRO A 645 6.64 13.33 30.62
N HIS A 646 6.87 13.39 29.30
CA HIS A 646 8.21 13.49 28.71
C HIS A 646 8.94 14.77 29.17
N GLY A 647 8.34 15.91 28.86
CA GLY A 647 8.77 17.24 29.25
C GLY A 647 10.19 17.67 28.86
N HIS A 648 10.48 18.92 29.21
CA HIS A 648 11.79 19.56 29.02
C HIS A 648 12.20 20.23 30.32
N ALA A 649 13.31 19.81 30.92
CA ALA A 649 13.70 20.32 32.24
C ALA A 649 14.85 21.32 32.21
N GLU A 650 14.79 22.28 33.14
CA GLU A 650 15.96 22.94 33.70
C GLU A 650 16.50 22.11 34.89
N VAL A 651 17.79 21.81 34.89
CA VAL A 651 18.45 20.92 35.85
C VAL A 651 19.74 21.57 36.35
N SER A 652 19.88 21.73 37.68
CA SER A 652 21.14 22.17 38.30
C SER A 652 21.94 20.98 38.81
N PHE A 653 23.27 21.14 38.76
CA PHE A 653 24.26 20.20 39.26
C PHE A 653 25.14 20.96 40.25
N GLU A 654 25.03 20.62 41.53
CA GLU A 654 25.74 21.27 42.63
C GLU A 654 26.60 20.23 43.35
N ASN A 655 27.91 20.25 43.09
CA ASN A 655 28.89 19.31 43.64
C ASN A 655 28.53 17.84 43.44
N VAL A 656 27.93 17.51 42.28
CA VAL A 656 27.52 16.14 41.95
C VAL A 656 28.76 15.28 41.78
N ARG A 657 28.91 14.26 42.63
CA ARG A 657 30.05 13.34 42.62
C ARG A 657 29.68 12.03 41.93
N VAL A 658 30.44 11.66 40.90
CA VAL A 658 30.28 10.38 40.18
C VAL A 658 31.61 9.64 40.05
N PRO A 659 31.63 8.30 39.97
CA PRO A 659 32.87 7.53 39.76
C PRO A 659 33.58 7.88 38.46
N ALA A 660 34.91 7.77 38.42
CA ALA A 660 35.70 8.06 37.22
C ALA A 660 35.35 7.16 36.03
N LYS A 661 34.89 5.92 36.29
CA LYS A 661 34.40 4.99 35.26
C LYS A 661 33.16 5.48 34.51
N ASN A 662 32.49 6.54 34.98
CA ASN A 662 31.30 7.09 34.32
C ASN A 662 31.64 7.97 33.11
N ILE A 663 32.91 8.32 32.91
CA ILE A 663 33.35 9.04 31.70
C ILE A 663 33.10 8.16 30.46
N LEU A 664 32.53 8.73 29.41
CA LEU A 664 32.32 8.03 28.15
C LEU A 664 33.53 8.22 27.24
N LEU A 665 34.10 7.12 26.74
CA LEU A 665 35.28 7.04 25.86
C LEU A 665 36.60 7.58 26.45
N GLY A 666 36.58 8.74 27.12
CA GLY A 666 37.73 9.39 27.75
C GLY A 666 37.58 10.91 27.83
N GLU A 667 38.48 11.54 28.57
CA GLU A 667 38.52 13.01 28.68
C GLU A 667 38.83 13.68 27.33
N GLY A 668 38.20 14.83 27.08
CA GLY A 668 38.36 15.63 25.86
C GLY A 668 37.70 15.04 24.61
N ARG A 669 36.93 13.95 24.75
CA ARG A 669 36.26 13.24 23.63
C ARG A 669 34.81 13.68 23.41
N GLY A 670 34.34 14.73 24.08
CA GLY A 670 32.94 15.18 24.03
C GLY A 670 32.48 15.57 22.63
N PHE A 671 33.29 16.30 21.86
CA PHE A 671 32.94 16.68 20.48
C PHE A 671 32.83 15.47 19.54
N GLU A 672 33.69 14.47 19.72
CA GLU A 672 33.66 13.25 18.91
C GLU A 672 32.38 12.46 19.15
N ILE A 673 32.00 12.28 20.42
CA ILE A 673 30.77 11.59 20.78
C ILE A 673 29.54 12.38 20.29
N ALA A 674 29.54 13.71 20.45
CA ALA A 674 28.45 14.57 19.96
C ALA A 674 28.27 14.45 18.44
N GLN A 675 29.35 14.44 17.66
CA GLN A 675 29.29 14.25 16.22
C GLN A 675 28.76 12.87 15.83
N GLY A 676 29.18 11.81 16.54
CA GLY A 676 28.68 10.45 16.34
C GLY A 676 27.18 10.32 16.61
N ARG A 677 26.70 10.96 17.68
CA ARG A 677 25.28 10.99 18.08
C ARG A 677 24.40 11.76 17.10
N LEU A 678 24.79 13.00 16.78
CA LEU A 678 23.89 13.98 16.15
C LEU A 678 23.67 13.72 14.66
N GLY A 679 24.46 12.87 14.00
CA GLY A 679 24.25 12.52 12.59
C GLY A 679 22.92 11.77 12.37
N PRO A 680 22.80 10.51 12.83
CA PRO A 680 21.58 9.72 12.70
C PRO A 680 20.37 10.37 13.42
N GLY A 681 20.58 10.94 14.61
CA GLY A 681 19.51 11.56 15.40
C GLY A 681 18.77 12.69 14.66
N ARG A 682 19.51 13.59 13.99
CA ARG A 682 18.93 14.66 13.15
C ARG A 682 18.03 14.09 12.07
N LEU A 683 18.46 13.00 11.46
CA LEU A 683 17.75 12.40 10.35
C LEU A 683 16.46 11.70 10.81
N HIS A 684 16.46 11.02 11.95
CA HIS A 684 15.25 10.42 12.54
C HIS A 684 14.15 11.47 12.82
N HIS A 685 14.55 12.68 13.23
CA HIS A 685 13.62 13.81 13.38
C HIS A 685 13.06 14.26 12.03
N CYS A 686 13.91 14.39 11.00
CA CYS A 686 13.47 14.76 9.65
C CYS A 686 12.49 13.74 9.06
N MET A 687 12.76 12.45 9.23
CA MET A 687 11.89 11.35 8.75
C MET A 687 10.52 11.39 9.44
N ARG A 688 10.48 11.61 10.76
CA ARG A 688 9.21 11.76 11.49
C ARG A 688 8.41 12.99 11.05
N LEU A 689 9.09 14.09 10.71
CA LEU A 689 8.43 15.31 10.22
C LEU A 689 7.75 15.13 8.87
N ILE A 690 8.21 14.21 8.01
CA ILE A 690 7.46 13.80 6.80
C ILE A 690 6.11 13.20 7.21
N GLY A 691 6.12 12.29 8.18
CA GLY A 691 4.92 11.68 8.74
C GLY A 691 3.96 12.69 9.36
N THR A 692 4.51 13.60 10.16
CA THR A 692 3.77 14.71 10.76
C THR A 692 3.07 15.56 9.70
N ALA A 693 3.77 15.90 8.61
CA ALA A 693 3.20 16.66 7.50
C ALA A 693 2.11 15.86 6.76
N GLU A 694 2.30 14.56 6.54
CA GLU A 694 1.27 13.70 5.94
C GLU A 694 0.00 13.61 6.79
N ARG A 695 0.13 13.59 8.12
CA ARG A 695 -1.03 13.67 9.03
C ARG A 695 -1.74 15.01 8.88
N GLY A 696 -0.98 16.10 8.74
CA GLY A 696 -1.51 17.43 8.41
C GLY A 696 -2.27 17.45 7.08
N MET A 697 -1.71 16.87 6.02
CA MET A 697 -2.33 16.76 4.70
C MET A 697 -3.65 16.00 4.75
N GLN A 698 -3.67 14.85 5.45
CA GLN A 698 -4.89 14.05 5.62
C GLN A 698 -6.00 14.86 6.31
N LEU A 699 -5.72 15.42 7.49
CA LEU A 699 -6.71 16.18 8.25
C LEU A 699 -7.19 17.40 7.46
N MET A 700 -6.30 18.08 6.75
CA MET A 700 -6.62 19.20 5.87
C MET A 700 -7.62 18.80 4.77
N ALA A 701 -7.39 17.67 4.10
CA ALA A 701 -8.26 17.17 3.04
C ALA A 701 -9.63 16.73 3.59
N GLU A 702 -9.65 15.94 4.67
CA GLU A 702 -10.87 15.49 5.34
C GLU A 702 -11.74 16.68 5.77
N ARG A 703 -11.13 17.71 6.36
CA ARG A 703 -11.84 18.94 6.74
C ARG A 703 -12.39 19.67 5.53
N ALA A 704 -11.60 19.77 4.45
CA ALA A 704 -11.98 20.52 3.27
C ALA A 704 -13.14 19.88 2.50
N LEU A 705 -13.22 18.55 2.50
CA LEU A 705 -14.29 17.78 1.87
C LEU A 705 -15.60 17.83 2.67
N ASN A 706 -15.54 18.03 3.99
CA ASN A 706 -16.71 17.97 4.86
C ASN A 706 -17.26 19.34 5.30
N ARG A 707 -16.55 20.45 5.03
CA ARG A 707 -16.96 21.79 5.46
C ARG A 707 -17.31 22.70 4.28
N LYS A 708 -18.42 23.43 4.39
CA LYS A 708 -18.83 24.46 3.42
C LYS A 708 -18.55 25.88 3.92
N THR A 709 -18.13 26.76 3.01
CA THR A 709 -18.05 28.20 3.19
C THR A 709 -18.56 28.87 1.91
N PHE A 710 -19.33 29.96 2.06
CA PHE A 710 -19.88 30.71 0.92
C PHE A 710 -20.58 29.81 -0.13
N GLY A 711 -21.38 28.84 0.34
CA GLY A 711 -22.18 27.94 -0.51
C GLY A 711 -21.43 26.77 -1.17
N LYS A 712 -20.11 26.65 -1.02
CA LYS A 712 -19.29 25.56 -1.59
C LYS A 712 -18.49 24.83 -0.54
N TYR A 713 -18.11 23.58 -0.79
CA TYR A 713 -17.13 22.89 0.04
C TYR A 713 -15.77 23.60 -0.06
N ILE A 714 -14.97 23.59 1.01
CA ILE A 714 -13.64 24.20 0.98
C ILE A 714 -12.79 23.59 -0.13
N ALA A 715 -12.94 22.29 -0.37
CA ALA A 715 -12.29 21.57 -1.46
C ALA A 715 -12.60 22.10 -2.87
N GLN A 716 -13.65 22.91 -3.04
CA GLN A 716 -14.06 23.48 -4.33
C GLN A 716 -13.54 24.92 -4.54
N HIS A 717 -12.88 25.52 -3.54
CA HIS A 717 -12.28 26.85 -3.70
C HIS A 717 -10.92 26.73 -4.39
N GLY A 718 -10.71 27.49 -5.46
CA GLY A 718 -9.47 27.43 -6.25
C GLY A 718 -8.21 27.76 -5.45
N SER A 719 -8.29 28.67 -4.48
CA SER A 719 -7.17 28.99 -3.58
C SER A 719 -6.76 27.80 -2.73
N PHE A 720 -7.72 27.05 -2.17
CA PHE A 720 -7.46 25.84 -1.43
C PHE A 720 -6.78 24.78 -2.30
N LEU A 721 -7.30 24.52 -3.50
CA LEU A 721 -6.71 23.53 -4.42
C LEU A 721 -5.25 23.86 -4.76
N SER A 722 -4.95 25.15 -5.00
CA SER A 722 -3.58 25.61 -5.26
C SER A 722 -2.65 25.38 -4.06
N ASP A 723 -3.08 25.77 -2.86
CA ASP A 723 -2.25 25.65 -1.66
C ASP A 723 -2.06 24.18 -1.24
N PHE A 724 -3.09 23.36 -1.36
CA PHE A 724 -3.02 21.92 -1.12
C PHE A 724 -2.03 21.24 -2.07
N ALA A 725 -2.06 21.59 -3.36
CA ALA A 725 -1.10 21.09 -4.35
C ALA A 725 0.33 21.54 -4.04
N LYS A 726 0.55 22.81 -3.65
CA LYS A 726 1.89 23.31 -3.24
C LYS A 726 2.41 22.57 -2.02
N CYS A 727 1.56 22.27 -1.05
CA CYS A 727 1.92 21.49 0.14
C CYS A 727 2.38 20.08 -0.24
N ARG A 728 1.65 19.40 -1.15
CA ARG A 728 2.05 18.08 -1.67
C ARG A 728 3.42 18.14 -2.34
N ILE A 729 3.67 19.12 -3.21
CA ILE A 729 4.95 19.28 -3.92
C ILE A 729 6.10 19.46 -2.93
N GLU A 730 5.97 20.38 -1.97
CA GLU A 730 7.00 20.66 -0.96
C GLU A 730 7.32 19.41 -0.12
N LEU A 731 6.27 18.67 0.26
CA LEU A 731 6.39 17.45 1.04
C LEU A 731 7.17 16.38 0.28
N GLU A 732 6.85 16.12 -0.99
CA GLU A 732 7.57 15.14 -1.81
C GLU A 732 9.05 15.53 -2.03
N GLN A 733 9.33 16.81 -2.32
CA GLN A 733 10.69 17.32 -2.47
C GLN A 733 11.52 17.06 -1.21
N THR A 734 10.93 17.36 -0.06
CA THR A 734 11.58 17.19 1.23
C THR A 734 11.74 15.71 1.60
N ARG A 735 10.75 14.86 1.31
CA ARG A 735 10.85 13.41 1.51
C ARG A 735 12.04 12.84 0.75
N LEU A 736 12.18 13.16 -0.54
CA LEU A 736 13.28 12.66 -1.35
C LEU A 736 14.65 13.15 -0.84
N LEU A 737 14.74 14.41 -0.39
CA LEU A 737 15.96 14.93 0.24
C LEU A 737 16.33 14.17 1.53
N VAL A 738 15.34 13.82 2.35
CA VAL A 738 15.54 13.03 3.58
C VAL A 738 15.98 11.60 3.25
N LEU A 739 15.36 10.95 2.26
CA LEU A 739 15.76 9.61 1.80
C LEU A 739 17.18 9.62 1.19
N GLU A 740 17.53 10.65 0.43
CA GLU A 740 18.89 10.86 -0.08
C GLU A 740 19.91 10.99 1.05
N ALA A 741 19.61 11.78 2.09
CA ALA A 741 20.47 11.92 3.26
C ALA A 741 20.66 10.58 4.00
N ALA A 742 19.59 9.77 4.11
CA ALA A 742 19.63 8.45 4.73
C ALA A 742 20.52 7.48 3.96
N ASP A 743 20.33 7.41 2.65
CA ASP A 743 21.12 6.55 1.78
C ASP A 743 22.60 6.98 1.74
N GLN A 744 22.90 8.28 1.70
CA GLN A 744 24.28 8.76 1.80
C GLN A 744 24.91 8.42 3.16
N LEU A 745 24.14 8.50 4.24
CA LEU A 745 24.62 8.11 5.57
C LEU A 745 24.96 6.62 5.60
N ASP A 746 24.10 5.76 5.05
CA ASP A 746 24.32 4.32 4.93
C ASP A 746 25.58 3.98 4.09
N ARG A 747 25.74 4.62 2.92
CA ARG A 747 26.85 4.29 1.99
C ARG A 747 28.18 4.96 2.31
N LEU A 748 28.15 6.21 2.78
CA LEU A 748 29.34 7.07 2.86
C LEU A 748 29.74 7.40 4.30
N GLY A 749 28.87 7.10 5.27
CA GLY A 749 29.04 7.46 6.67
C GLY A 749 28.84 8.94 6.96
N ASN A 750 28.72 9.26 8.24
CA ASN A 750 28.33 10.58 8.75
C ASN A 750 29.19 11.74 8.23
N LYS A 751 30.52 11.57 8.16
CA LYS A 751 31.44 12.64 7.74
C LYS A 751 31.21 13.11 6.31
N LYS A 752 30.92 12.20 5.38
CA LYS A 752 30.68 12.52 3.96
C LYS A 752 29.24 12.97 3.72
N ALA A 753 28.27 12.38 4.44
CA ALA A 753 26.85 12.73 4.33
C ALA A 753 26.48 14.07 5.02
N ARG A 754 27.38 14.68 5.80
CA ARG A 754 27.10 15.85 6.64
C ARG A 754 26.40 17.02 5.93
N GLY A 755 26.74 17.28 4.67
CA GLY A 755 26.14 18.38 3.90
C GLY A 755 24.66 18.11 3.62
N THR A 756 24.35 16.91 3.15
CA THR A 756 22.98 16.47 2.85
C THR A 756 22.13 16.35 4.10
N ILE A 757 22.70 15.87 5.22
CA ILE A 757 22.02 15.84 6.53
C ILE A 757 21.68 17.27 6.99
N ALA A 758 22.60 18.22 6.82
CA ALA A 758 22.34 19.64 7.14
C ALA A 758 21.21 20.21 6.27
N MET A 759 21.18 19.90 4.97
CA MET A 759 20.08 20.32 4.07
C MET A 759 18.74 19.75 4.53
N ALA A 760 18.68 18.45 4.83
CA ALA A 760 17.47 17.79 5.34
C ALA A 760 16.99 18.41 6.67
N LYS A 761 17.92 18.72 7.58
CA LYS A 761 17.64 19.32 8.90
C LYS A 761 17.05 20.73 8.81
N VAL A 762 17.34 21.48 7.75
CA VAL A 762 16.70 22.77 7.47
C VAL A 762 15.36 22.56 6.76
N ALA A 763 15.32 21.73 5.71
CA ALA A 763 14.14 21.59 4.87
C ALA A 763 12.95 20.94 5.59
N ALA A 764 13.18 19.85 6.32
CA ALA A 764 12.12 19.06 6.96
C ALA A 764 11.21 19.85 7.93
N PRO A 765 11.75 20.58 8.93
CA PRO A 765 10.88 21.34 9.84
C PRO A 765 10.18 22.51 9.15
N ASN A 766 10.84 23.18 8.18
CA ASN A 766 10.21 24.29 7.46
C ASN A 766 9.05 23.82 6.56
N MET A 767 9.22 22.68 5.87
CA MET A 767 8.14 22.04 5.11
C MET A 767 6.97 21.64 6.02
N ALA A 768 7.26 20.94 7.13
CA ALA A 768 6.21 20.48 8.03
C ALA A 768 5.40 21.65 8.62
N LEU A 769 6.07 22.73 9.01
CA LEU A 769 5.40 23.95 9.49
C LEU A 769 4.47 24.55 8.43
N LYS A 770 4.91 24.64 7.17
CA LYS A 770 4.10 25.16 6.06
C LYS A 770 2.85 24.33 5.83
N VAL A 771 2.97 23.01 5.83
CA VAL A 771 1.85 22.07 5.65
C VAL A 771 0.88 22.14 6.83
N LEU A 772 1.39 22.09 8.06
CA LEU A 772 0.57 22.12 9.27
C LEU A 772 -0.13 23.46 9.45
N ASP A 773 0.53 24.59 9.15
CA ASP A 773 -0.09 25.90 9.20
C ASP A 773 -1.26 26.01 8.22
N ARG A 774 -1.12 25.47 7.00
CA ARG A 774 -2.23 25.38 6.05
C ARG A 774 -3.36 24.49 6.58
N ALA A 775 -3.03 23.38 7.25
CA ALA A 775 -4.02 22.49 7.85
C ALA A 775 -4.80 23.21 8.97
N ILE A 776 -4.10 23.95 9.83
CA ILE A 776 -4.67 24.79 10.88
C ILE A 776 -5.63 25.81 10.26
N GLN A 777 -5.20 26.52 9.21
CA GLN A 777 -6.00 27.52 8.53
C GLN A 777 -7.31 26.95 7.97
N VAL A 778 -7.26 25.75 7.37
CA VAL A 778 -8.45 25.06 6.82
C VAL A 778 -9.42 24.62 7.94
N HIS A 779 -8.92 24.34 9.14
CA HIS A 779 -9.76 24.02 10.30
C HIS A 779 -10.38 25.27 10.96
N GLY A 780 -9.85 26.46 10.69
CA GLY A 780 -10.27 27.71 11.32
C GLY A 780 -9.95 27.68 12.82
N GLY A 781 -10.88 28.17 13.66
CA GLY A 781 -10.68 28.19 15.12
C GLY A 781 -10.38 26.82 15.74
N ALA A 782 -10.87 25.72 15.16
CA ALA A 782 -10.57 24.36 15.62
C ALA A 782 -9.11 23.94 15.35
N GLY A 783 -8.44 24.56 14.39
CA GLY A 783 -7.05 24.23 14.05
C GLY A 783 -6.06 24.67 15.12
N VAL A 784 -6.38 25.75 15.85
CA VAL A 784 -5.58 26.26 16.97
C VAL A 784 -6.06 25.74 18.33
N SER A 785 -7.19 25.01 18.36
CA SER A 785 -7.73 24.43 19.59
C SER A 785 -7.12 23.06 19.88
N SER A 786 -7.40 22.59 21.08
CA SER A 786 -7.03 21.26 21.54
C SER A 786 -7.88 20.12 20.96
N ASP A 787 -8.92 20.43 20.17
CA ASP A 787 -9.82 19.43 19.59
C ASP A 787 -9.19 18.71 18.39
N THR A 788 -8.07 19.25 17.90
CA THR A 788 -7.24 18.61 16.88
C THR A 788 -5.80 18.52 17.38
N VAL A 789 -5.03 17.61 16.79
CA VAL A 789 -3.61 17.44 17.09
C VAL A 789 -2.72 18.48 16.38
N LEU A 790 -3.29 19.29 15.49
CA LEU A 790 -2.55 20.16 14.55
C LEU A 790 -1.66 21.18 15.27
N ALA A 791 -2.18 21.88 16.28
CA ALA A 791 -1.43 22.89 17.02
C ALA A 791 -0.21 22.29 17.73
N HIS A 792 -0.35 21.10 18.32
CA HIS A 792 0.74 20.42 19.03
C HIS A 792 1.79 19.86 18.07
N LEU A 793 1.37 19.30 16.93
CA LEU A 793 2.29 18.91 15.85
C LEU A 793 3.06 20.12 15.31
N TRP A 794 2.40 21.27 15.13
CA TRP A 794 3.04 22.48 14.65
C TRP A 794 4.06 23.02 15.65
N ALA A 795 3.70 23.07 16.94
CA ALA A 795 4.61 23.48 18.01
C ALA A 795 5.85 22.56 18.08
N SER A 796 5.65 21.25 17.97
CA SER A 796 6.73 20.26 17.93
C SER A 796 7.65 20.44 16.72
N ALA A 797 7.07 20.67 15.53
CA ALA A 797 7.84 20.96 14.32
C ALA A 797 8.63 22.27 14.43
N ARG A 798 8.07 23.29 15.10
CA ARG A 798 8.72 24.59 15.31
C ARG A 798 9.96 24.47 16.19
N THR A 799 9.90 23.63 17.23
CA THR A 799 11.05 23.32 18.10
C THR A 799 12.20 22.69 17.31
N LEU A 800 11.91 21.88 16.30
CA LEU A 800 12.94 21.21 15.48
C LEU A 800 13.70 22.14 14.53
N ARG A 801 13.34 23.42 14.41
CA ARG A 801 14.20 24.46 13.80
C ARG A 801 15.31 24.95 14.74
N ILE A 802 15.27 24.55 16.01
CA ILE A 802 16.21 24.98 17.06
C ILE A 802 16.95 23.77 17.65
N ALA A 803 16.20 22.72 18.00
CA ALA A 803 16.76 21.48 18.54
C ALA A 803 17.74 20.81 17.56
N ASP A 804 18.75 20.12 18.09
CA ASP A 804 19.85 19.49 17.36
C ASP A 804 20.64 20.43 16.42
N GLY A 805 20.60 21.74 16.71
CA GLY A 805 21.26 22.80 15.98
C GLY A 805 20.24 23.68 15.24
N PRO A 806 20.29 25.01 15.41
CA PRO A 806 19.43 25.94 14.67
C PRO A 806 19.64 25.88 13.17
N ASP A 807 18.60 26.21 12.40
CA ASP A 807 18.66 26.27 10.93
C ASP A 807 19.88 27.07 10.44
N GLU A 808 20.19 28.20 11.07
CA GLU A 808 21.28 29.10 10.67
C GLU A 808 22.67 28.44 10.78
N VAL A 809 22.87 27.56 11.76
CA VAL A 809 24.12 26.79 11.93
C VAL A 809 24.28 25.77 10.79
N HIS A 810 23.18 25.13 10.40
CA HIS A 810 23.17 24.17 9.29
C HIS A 810 23.32 24.87 7.94
N LEU A 811 22.68 26.02 7.73
CA LEU A 811 22.88 26.87 6.55
C LEU A 811 24.32 27.32 6.41
N GLY A 812 24.97 27.73 7.51
CA GLY A 812 26.40 28.04 7.52
C GLY A 812 27.27 26.85 7.11
N THR A 813 26.94 25.64 7.58
CA THR A 813 27.63 24.41 7.17
C THR A 813 27.47 24.14 5.67
N ILE A 814 26.25 24.25 5.14
CA ILE A 814 25.96 24.06 3.72
C ILE A 814 26.76 25.05 2.88
N ALA A 815 26.68 26.35 3.20
CA ALA A 815 27.39 27.41 2.48
C ALA A 815 28.91 27.19 2.47
N GLN A 816 29.50 26.81 3.61
CA GLN A 816 30.94 26.51 3.69
C GLN A 816 31.34 25.32 2.81
N LEU A 817 30.50 24.29 2.70
CA LEU A 817 30.78 23.14 1.85
C LEU A 817 30.68 23.48 0.37
N GLU A 818 29.68 24.26 -0.04
CA GLU A 818 29.54 24.70 -1.43
C GLU A 818 30.69 25.63 -1.85
N LEU A 819 31.08 26.59 -0.99
CA LEU A 819 32.24 27.45 -1.26
C LEU A 819 33.56 26.67 -1.36
N ARG A 820 33.71 25.58 -0.61
CA ARG A 820 34.90 24.70 -0.74
C ARG A 820 34.90 23.94 -2.05
N ARG A 821 33.74 23.47 -2.52
CA ARG A 821 33.62 22.80 -3.83
C ARG A 821 33.97 23.74 -4.98
N ALA A 822 33.57 25.01 -4.90
CA ALA A 822 33.90 26.01 -5.93
C ALA A 822 35.39 26.40 -6.00
N LYS A 823 36.19 26.06 -4.98
CA LYS A 823 37.65 26.31 -4.95
C LYS A 823 38.48 25.10 -5.42
N LEU A 824 37.84 23.96 -5.63
CA LEU A 824 38.42 22.73 -6.17
C LEU A 824 38.13 22.67 -7.67
#